data_AF-A0A934SR55-F1
#
_entry.id   AF-A0A934SR55-F1
#
_cell.length_a   1.000
_cell.length_b   1.000
_cell.length_c   1.000
_cell.angle_alpha   90.00
_cell.angle_beta   90.00
_cell.angle_gamma   90.00
#
_symmetry.space_group_name_H-M   'P 1'
#
loop_
_entity.id
_entity.type
_entity.pdbx_description
1 polymer ?
#
loop_
_entity_poly.entity_id
_entity_poly.type
_entity_poly.pdbx_seq_one_letter_code
_entity_poly.pdbx_strand_id
1 'polypeptide(L)'
;MNRPLRFHSLLRLFLALLALTLTLLSTAHAGVMTRDALKSIYPSPYQVGEKDAALPVWPVFRQNATETQLVGYVFESMDLAPIPGFSGVPANLLILLDAKGNFLDVRVLSQHEPVFLEGLGPAPLDAFVAQYRGLSLTDSVRIDTPPRAGGKREGGAVHLDGVAKATASVRIINQSVLSSALKVARAKLGFSGASDPDRVARVNTEVLETRTLAQLEAEGMVAHQALTNAQVEAAYAGSDGEGLDAVAKAEPQALFSEAYIALASVPSIGRNLLTEAAWKRLSDRLEPGDHALLVFYRGRYGVIGEDFTAGTVPDRLLIKQSGLNIEMRDLDLELKPRESALAGMSMRVFRVIAQAGLDPAQPLDVTLLVRRSKGVIYPERIDRAFHTALRLPTRFVVLPPEADGGWSAPWRARWPELALLAAGLAVLAIALARQRALTANARRFAWFRQGYLLFTAIFIGWYAQGQLSIVNITGALQALREGRGLGFLLYDPMTVSLWAFVLVSLVVWGRGTFCGWLCPFGALQEFVGKAAHALRIPQLRLSRAADARLKLIKYGVLAAIIGSVFLSTALTDSLVEAEPFKTAITLGFVRSWPFVLYAVLLLAASAFVYKAFCRYLCPFGAGLALLGRMRLFNWLPRRAECGQPCQTCRHRCDYGAIERDGRVRYDECFQCMDCVVIYHSDAQCAPRILEKKRARVVPIRAVEKL
;
A
#
# COMPACT_ATOMS: atom_id res chain seq x y z
N MET A 1 32.52 42.88 -26.04
CA MET A 1 32.95 42.48 -24.69
C MET A 1 31.72 42.37 -23.78
N ASN A 2 31.14 41.17 -23.60
CA ASN A 2 30.01 40.94 -22.70
C ASN A 2 30.49 40.15 -21.48
N ARG A 3 30.37 40.75 -20.29
CA ARG A 3 30.91 40.26 -19.00
C ARG A 3 30.27 38.90 -18.58
N PRO A 4 31.05 37.87 -18.19
CA PRO A 4 30.56 36.57 -17.73
C PRO A 4 30.18 36.51 -16.23
N LEU A 5 30.12 37.66 -15.54
CA LEU A 5 30.02 37.72 -14.07
C LEU A 5 28.64 37.35 -13.47
N ARG A 6 27.55 37.34 -14.23
CA ARG A 6 26.22 36.95 -13.70
C ARG A 6 25.96 35.44 -13.68
N PHE A 7 26.75 34.65 -14.41
CA PHE A 7 26.53 33.22 -14.60
C PHE A 7 26.88 32.39 -13.35
N HIS A 8 28.00 32.70 -12.69
CA HIS A 8 28.43 31.95 -11.49
C HIS A 8 27.49 32.20 -10.31
N SER A 9 26.95 33.40 -10.15
CA SER A 9 26.02 33.72 -9.06
C SER A 9 24.67 33.03 -9.23
N LEU A 10 24.10 33.00 -10.43
CA LEU A 10 22.82 32.32 -10.70
C LEU A 10 22.93 30.79 -10.57
N LEU A 11 24.04 30.21 -11.04
CA LEU A 11 24.28 28.77 -10.90
C LEU A 11 24.52 28.38 -9.44
N ARG A 12 25.27 29.19 -8.68
CA ARG A 12 25.46 28.98 -7.23
C ARG A 12 24.15 29.12 -6.46
N LEU A 13 23.33 30.11 -6.79
CA LEU A 13 22.01 30.30 -6.18
C LEU A 13 21.10 29.10 -6.45
N PHE A 14 21.07 28.62 -7.69
CA PHE A 14 20.28 27.44 -8.08
C PHE A 14 20.76 26.15 -7.38
N LEU A 15 22.08 25.90 -7.35
CA LEU A 15 22.66 24.75 -6.65
C LEU A 15 22.44 24.84 -5.14
N ALA A 16 22.50 26.03 -4.55
CA ALA A 16 22.20 26.24 -3.13
C ALA A 16 20.72 26.02 -2.82
N LEU A 17 19.80 26.50 -3.66
CA LEU A 17 18.36 26.24 -3.51
C LEU A 17 18.03 24.75 -3.68
N LEU A 18 18.69 24.08 -4.62
CA LEU A 18 18.54 22.65 -4.84
C LEU A 18 19.05 21.83 -3.63
N ALA A 19 20.20 22.21 -3.07
CA ALA A 19 20.73 21.59 -1.86
C ALA A 19 19.84 21.85 -0.64
N LEU A 20 19.34 23.08 -0.47
CA LEU A 20 18.44 23.46 0.62
C LEU A 20 17.09 22.72 0.54
N THR A 21 16.54 22.56 -0.66
CA THR A 21 15.30 21.80 -0.87
C THR A 21 15.50 20.29 -0.64
N LEU A 22 16.65 19.73 -1.02
CA LEU A 22 17.03 18.35 -0.69
C LEU A 22 17.17 18.11 0.82
N THR A 23 17.63 19.11 1.59
CA THR A 23 17.71 19.02 3.06
C THR A 23 16.36 19.24 3.78
N LEU A 24 15.37 19.84 3.13
CA LEU A 24 14.04 20.14 3.68
C LEU A 24 12.99 19.06 3.36
N LEU A 25 13.39 17.97 2.73
CA LEU A 25 12.55 16.78 2.53
C LEU A 25 12.42 16.03 3.86
N SER A 26 11.53 16.53 4.74
CA SER A 26 11.18 15.84 5.98
C SER A 26 10.57 14.48 5.67
N THR A 27 11.15 13.46 6.28
CA THR A 27 10.73 12.06 6.20
C THR A 27 9.36 11.88 6.86
N ALA A 28 8.31 11.62 6.08
CA ALA A 28 7.08 11.06 6.61
C ALA A 28 7.27 9.54 6.74
N HIS A 29 7.63 9.07 7.94
CA HIS A 29 7.83 7.64 8.22
C HIS A 29 6.48 6.96 8.50
N ALA A 30 6.27 5.79 7.90
CA ALA A 30 5.36 4.75 8.39
C ALA A 30 6.21 3.73 9.18
N GLY A 31 5.77 3.37 10.38
CA GLY A 31 6.54 2.59 11.36
C GLY A 31 7.78 3.33 11.87
N VAL A 32 7.81 3.73 13.15
CA VAL A 32 8.95 4.51 13.68
C VAL A 32 10.02 3.59 14.25
N MET A 33 9.69 2.31 14.53
CA MET A 33 10.62 1.41 15.19
C MET A 33 11.62 0.79 14.23
N THR A 34 12.90 1.01 14.55
CA THR A 34 14.03 0.37 13.89
C THR A 34 14.48 -0.85 14.67
N ARG A 35 15.14 -1.79 14.00
CA ARG A 35 15.72 -2.98 14.64
C ARG A 35 16.63 -2.62 15.83
N ASP A 36 17.37 -1.52 15.73
CA ASP A 36 18.28 -1.08 16.78
C ASP A 36 17.54 -0.49 17.99
N ALA A 37 16.42 0.22 17.76
CA ALA A 37 15.52 0.61 18.85
C ALA A 37 14.89 -0.62 19.54
N LEU A 38 14.56 -1.67 18.78
CA LEU A 38 14.04 -2.91 19.39
C LEU A 38 15.11 -3.67 20.19
N LYS A 39 16.38 -3.64 19.76
CA LYS A 39 17.50 -4.23 20.53
C LYS A 39 17.74 -3.53 21.86
N SER A 40 17.51 -2.21 21.95
CA SER A 40 17.64 -1.50 23.23
C SER A 40 16.48 -1.82 24.18
N ILE A 41 15.29 -2.07 23.64
CA ILE A 41 14.11 -2.48 24.43
C ILE A 41 14.21 -3.95 24.87
N TYR A 42 14.72 -4.83 24.01
CA TYR A 42 14.88 -6.28 24.25
C TYR A 42 16.36 -6.70 24.18
N PRO A 43 17.17 -6.40 25.20
CA PRO A 43 18.56 -6.82 25.26
C PRO A 43 18.71 -8.33 25.55
N SER A 44 19.95 -8.81 25.57
CA SER A 44 20.31 -10.20 25.92
C SER A 44 19.53 -10.71 27.14
N PRO A 45 18.94 -11.93 27.10
CA PRO A 45 19.17 -13.03 26.15
C PRO A 45 18.29 -13.00 24.88
N TYR A 46 17.53 -11.93 24.64
CA TYR A 46 16.70 -11.80 23.46
C TYR A 46 17.49 -11.26 22.26
N GLN A 47 17.23 -11.80 21.07
CA GLN A 47 17.80 -11.36 19.80
C GLN A 47 16.68 -11.05 18.81
N VAL A 48 16.61 -9.80 18.36
CA VAL A 48 15.65 -9.37 17.35
C VAL A 48 16.18 -9.72 15.96
N GLY A 49 15.43 -10.54 15.23
CA GLY A 49 15.70 -10.91 13.84
C GLY A 49 15.38 -9.79 12.84
N GLU A 50 15.40 -10.14 11.55
CA GLU A 50 15.05 -9.21 10.47
C GLU A 50 13.53 -9.03 10.35
N LYS A 51 13.09 -7.82 9.95
CA LYS A 51 11.66 -7.55 9.72
C LYS A 51 11.15 -8.48 8.62
N ASP A 52 10.02 -9.12 8.86
CA ASP A 52 9.39 -10.00 7.88
C ASP A 52 8.89 -9.19 6.67
N ALA A 53 9.05 -9.76 5.47
CA ALA A 53 8.78 -9.06 4.23
C ALA A 53 7.30 -9.07 3.82
N ALA A 54 6.51 -10.02 4.34
CA ALA A 54 5.09 -10.17 4.02
C ALA A 54 4.18 -9.51 5.07
N LEU A 55 4.64 -9.45 6.32
CA LEU A 55 3.91 -8.86 7.43
C LEU A 55 4.89 -7.99 8.24
N PRO A 56 4.54 -6.75 8.64
CA PRO A 56 5.47 -5.84 9.33
C PRO A 56 5.73 -6.24 10.79
N VAL A 57 6.28 -7.44 11.01
CA VAL A 57 6.63 -8.05 12.29
C VAL A 57 8.12 -8.36 12.34
N TRP A 58 8.72 -8.35 13.52
CA TRP A 58 10.10 -8.77 13.75
C TRP A 58 10.10 -10.03 14.63
N PRO A 59 10.72 -11.15 14.21
CA PRO A 59 10.86 -12.32 15.06
C PRO A 59 11.86 -12.04 16.19
N VAL A 60 11.53 -12.47 17.40
CA VAL A 60 12.40 -12.37 18.58
C VAL A 60 12.80 -13.78 19.00
N PHE A 61 14.10 -14.01 19.11
CA PHE A 61 14.68 -15.28 19.50
C PHE A 61 15.30 -15.19 20.90
N ARG A 62 15.37 -16.31 21.62
CA ARG A 62 16.17 -16.45 22.84
C ARG A 62 17.30 -17.44 22.55
N GLN A 63 18.52 -17.03 22.86
CA GLN A 63 19.68 -17.90 22.72
C GLN A 63 19.84 -18.74 23.99
N ASN A 64 19.56 -20.04 23.89
CA ASN A 64 19.97 -21.01 24.91
C ASN A 64 21.31 -21.63 24.45
N ALA A 65 22.10 -22.15 25.39
CA ALA A 65 23.51 -22.53 25.18
C ALA A 65 23.81 -23.40 23.93
N THR A 66 22.82 -24.10 23.36
CA THR A 66 22.96 -24.96 22.19
C THR A 66 21.94 -24.72 21.06
N GLU A 67 20.89 -23.91 21.27
CA GLU A 67 19.80 -23.69 20.30
C GLU A 67 19.21 -22.27 20.36
N THR A 68 18.88 -21.72 19.19
CA THR A 68 18.17 -20.45 19.03
C THR A 68 16.67 -20.71 18.96
N GLN A 69 15.94 -20.45 20.05
CA GLN A 69 14.50 -20.71 20.12
C GLN A 69 13.72 -19.44 19.77
N LEU A 70 12.73 -19.56 18.87
CA LEU A 70 11.79 -18.46 18.61
C LEU A 70 10.93 -18.22 19.86
N VAL A 71 11.03 -17.02 20.42
CA VAL A 71 10.21 -16.58 21.55
C VAL A 71 8.88 -16.06 21.06
N GLY A 72 8.87 -15.28 19.98
CA GLY A 72 7.68 -14.61 19.49
C GLY A 72 7.92 -13.62 18.37
N TYR A 73 6.92 -12.81 18.08
CA TYR A 73 6.95 -11.75 17.07
C TYR A 73 6.61 -10.41 17.74
N VAL A 74 7.45 -9.40 17.53
CA VAL A 74 7.17 -8.01 17.92
C VAL A 74 6.68 -7.21 16.73
N PHE A 75 5.75 -6.27 16.92
CA PHE A 75 5.20 -5.44 15.85
C PHE A 75 4.57 -4.13 16.38
N GLU A 76 4.36 -3.19 15.47
CA GLU A 76 3.67 -1.92 15.72
C GLU A 76 2.18 -2.07 15.38
N SER A 77 1.27 -1.64 16.27
CA SER A 77 -0.18 -1.74 16.04
C SER A 77 -0.62 -0.89 14.84
N MET A 78 0.04 0.25 14.60
CA MET A 78 -0.29 1.16 13.51
C MET A 78 -0.02 0.56 12.12
N ASP A 79 0.99 -0.31 12.01
CA ASP A 79 1.34 -1.01 10.77
C ASP A 79 0.30 -2.08 10.39
N LEU A 80 -0.53 -2.53 11.33
CA LEU A 80 -1.45 -3.67 11.16
C LEU A 80 -2.93 -3.32 11.31
N ALA A 81 -3.29 -2.52 12.30
CA ALA A 81 -4.66 -2.13 12.63
C ALA A 81 -4.68 -0.66 13.11
N PRO A 82 -4.60 0.32 12.19
CA PRO A 82 -4.61 1.74 12.53
C PRO A 82 -6.03 2.19 12.91
N ILE A 83 -6.49 1.81 14.09
CA ILE A 83 -7.81 2.19 14.61
C ILE A 83 -7.74 3.63 15.12
N PRO A 84 -8.53 4.56 14.57
CA PRO A 84 -8.48 5.96 14.96
C PRO A 84 -8.98 6.15 16.40
N GLY A 85 -8.24 6.97 17.15
CA GLY A 85 -8.61 7.44 18.48
C GLY A 85 -9.71 8.51 18.47
N PHE A 86 -10.02 9.10 19.62
CA PHE A 86 -10.99 10.19 19.73
C PHE A 86 -10.56 11.44 18.93
N SER A 87 -9.26 11.67 18.81
CA SER A 87 -8.68 12.74 17.99
C SER A 87 -8.58 12.40 16.50
N GLY A 88 -9.03 11.22 16.08
CA GLY A 88 -8.93 10.74 14.69
C GLY A 88 -7.55 10.22 14.30
N VAL A 89 -6.54 10.32 15.19
CA VAL A 89 -5.20 9.79 14.96
C VAL A 89 -5.06 8.44 15.67
N PRO A 90 -4.65 7.36 14.97
CA PRO A 90 -4.44 6.06 15.60
C PRO A 90 -3.31 6.06 16.64
N ALA A 91 -3.48 5.29 17.72
CA ALA A 91 -2.40 5.04 18.67
C ALA A 91 -1.41 4.00 18.10
N ASN A 92 -0.12 4.23 18.31
CA ASN A 92 0.94 3.29 17.97
C ASN A 92 1.44 2.57 19.23
N LEU A 93 1.26 1.25 19.25
CA LEU A 93 1.60 0.37 20.36
C LEU A 93 2.62 -0.66 19.87
N LEU A 94 3.66 -0.92 20.66
CA LEU A 94 4.60 -2.01 20.43
C LEU A 94 4.09 -3.26 21.16
N ILE A 95 3.84 -4.33 20.42
CA ILE A 95 3.27 -5.57 20.97
C ILE A 95 4.22 -6.73 20.66
N LEU A 96 4.60 -7.50 21.68
CA LEU A 96 5.36 -8.74 21.56
C LEU A 96 4.47 -9.93 21.92
N LEU A 97 4.27 -10.82 20.95
CA LEU A 97 3.39 -11.99 21.06
C LEU A 97 4.22 -13.28 20.95
N ASP A 98 4.00 -14.24 21.84
CA ASP A 98 4.68 -15.54 21.78
C ASP A 98 4.13 -16.47 20.69
N ALA A 99 4.80 -17.59 20.45
CA ALA A 99 4.37 -18.58 19.45
C ALA A 99 3.01 -19.24 19.72
N LYS A 100 2.47 -19.11 20.93
CA LYS A 100 1.18 -19.66 21.38
C LYS A 100 0.07 -18.61 21.43
N GLY A 101 0.36 -17.35 21.10
CA GLY A 101 -0.58 -16.24 21.15
C GLY A 101 -0.71 -15.58 22.52
N ASN A 102 0.29 -15.69 23.41
CA ASN A 102 0.33 -14.96 24.68
C ASN A 102 1.10 -13.65 24.54
N PHE A 103 0.61 -12.60 25.18
CA PHE A 103 1.22 -11.27 25.22
C PHE A 103 2.41 -11.28 26.19
N LEU A 104 3.63 -11.12 25.68
CA LEU A 104 4.85 -11.05 26.48
C LEU A 104 5.17 -9.62 26.93
N ASP A 105 4.84 -8.64 26.09
CA ASP A 105 5.06 -7.21 26.36
C ASP A 105 4.14 -6.35 25.48
N VAL A 106 3.62 -5.25 26.04
CA VAL A 106 2.81 -4.25 25.31
C VAL A 106 3.20 -2.86 25.82
N ARG A 107 3.58 -1.95 24.92
CA ARG A 107 4.04 -0.60 25.26
C ARG A 107 3.43 0.46 24.35
N VAL A 108 3.22 1.66 24.88
CA VAL A 108 2.80 2.81 24.07
C VAL A 108 4.04 3.44 23.42
N LEU A 109 4.03 3.57 22.10
CA LEU A 109 5.08 4.30 21.36
C LEU A 109 4.65 5.74 21.09
N SER A 110 3.43 5.93 20.60
CA SER A 110 2.85 7.25 20.40
C SER A 110 1.33 7.20 20.49
N GLN A 111 0.72 8.25 21.03
CA GLN A 111 -0.72 8.38 21.17
C GLN A 111 -1.11 9.86 21.17
N HIS A 112 -2.31 10.18 20.68
CA HIS A 112 -2.78 11.57 20.54
C HIS A 112 -4.17 11.76 21.17
N GLU A 113 -4.48 11.06 22.25
CA GLU A 113 -5.73 11.19 22.98
C GLU A 113 -5.67 12.44 23.89
N PRO A 114 -6.61 13.40 23.74
CA PRO A 114 -6.58 14.65 24.51
C PRO A 114 -6.54 14.43 26.03
N VAL A 115 -7.21 13.38 26.52
CA VAL A 115 -7.28 13.05 27.95
C VAL A 115 -5.92 12.68 28.56
N PHE A 116 -4.99 12.14 27.77
CA PHE A 116 -3.66 11.76 28.22
C PHE A 116 -2.59 12.81 27.90
N LEU A 117 -2.84 13.70 26.92
CA LEU A 117 -1.94 14.80 26.57
C LEU A 117 -2.13 16.05 27.46
N GLU A 118 -3.38 16.46 27.66
CA GLU A 118 -3.72 17.71 28.37
C GLU A 118 -4.38 17.44 29.74
N GLY A 119 -4.70 16.17 30.04
CA GLY A 119 -5.40 15.76 31.26
C GLY A 119 -4.53 14.97 32.25
N LEU A 120 -4.69 13.64 32.26
CA LEU A 120 -4.16 12.72 33.28
C LEU A 120 -2.67 12.38 33.12
N GLY A 121 -2.04 12.83 32.03
CA GLY A 121 -0.68 12.44 31.65
C GLY A 121 -0.58 11.02 31.06
N PRO A 122 0.62 10.58 30.62
CA PRO A 122 0.82 9.29 29.96
C PRO A 122 0.87 8.09 30.91
N ALA A 123 1.31 8.27 32.16
CA ALA A 123 1.56 7.18 33.10
C ALA A 123 0.35 6.25 33.37
N PRO A 124 -0.89 6.76 33.52
CA PRO A 124 -2.07 5.89 33.67
C PRO A 124 -2.31 4.98 32.47
N LEU A 125 -1.98 5.44 31.27
CA LEU A 125 -2.13 4.64 30.06
C LEU A 125 -1.05 3.56 29.96
N ASP A 126 0.19 3.89 30.33
CA ASP A 126 1.29 2.91 30.40
C ASP A 126 0.97 1.80 31.42
N ALA A 127 0.39 2.17 32.57
CA ALA A 127 -0.08 1.23 33.57
C ALA A 127 -1.22 0.34 33.05
N PHE A 128 -2.10 0.87 32.19
CA PHE A 128 -3.15 0.08 31.55
C PHE A 128 -2.58 -0.98 30.59
N VAL A 129 -1.72 -0.57 29.64
CA VAL A 129 -1.18 -1.51 28.64
C VAL A 129 -0.27 -2.57 29.26
N ALA A 130 0.41 -2.26 30.37
CA ALA A 130 1.26 -3.20 31.09
C ALA A 130 0.47 -4.43 31.62
N GLN A 131 -0.83 -4.29 31.85
CA GLN A 131 -1.68 -5.39 32.34
C GLN A 131 -1.88 -6.51 31.31
N TYR A 132 -1.57 -6.29 30.03
CA TYR A 132 -1.64 -7.33 29.00
C TYR A 132 -0.58 -8.41 29.15
N ARG A 133 0.51 -8.12 29.87
CA ARG A 133 1.61 -9.05 30.04
C ARG A 133 1.15 -10.33 30.74
N GLY A 134 1.29 -11.47 30.07
CA GLY A 134 0.89 -12.79 30.57
C GLY A 134 -0.54 -13.22 30.20
N LEU A 135 -1.27 -12.39 29.46
CA LEU A 135 -2.60 -12.74 28.93
C LEU A 135 -2.49 -13.51 27.60
N SER A 136 -3.54 -14.24 27.25
CA SER A 136 -3.64 -14.94 25.96
C SER A 136 -4.61 -14.27 25.01
N LEU A 137 -4.36 -14.37 23.70
CA LEU A 137 -5.30 -13.96 22.65
C LEU A 137 -6.63 -14.74 22.70
N THR A 138 -6.64 -15.93 23.29
CA THR A 138 -7.85 -16.73 23.49
C THR A 138 -8.64 -16.34 24.75
N ASP A 139 -8.10 -15.45 25.58
CA ASP A 139 -8.82 -14.94 26.75
C ASP A 139 -9.86 -13.90 26.31
N SER A 140 -10.97 -13.79 27.03
CA SER A 140 -11.94 -12.72 26.80
C SER A 140 -11.58 -11.51 27.67
N VAL A 141 -11.08 -10.44 27.08
CA VAL A 141 -10.60 -9.25 27.82
C VAL A 141 -11.75 -8.27 28.07
N ARG A 142 -11.89 -7.80 29.31
CA ARG A 142 -12.86 -6.78 29.73
C ARG A 142 -12.16 -5.63 30.43
N ILE A 143 -12.76 -4.44 30.35
CA ILE A 143 -12.24 -3.25 31.02
C ILE A 143 -13.26 -2.80 32.06
N ASP A 144 -12.89 -2.91 33.34
CA ASP A 144 -13.75 -2.52 34.46
C ASP A 144 -13.63 -1.01 34.72
N THR A 145 -14.75 -0.37 35.09
CA THR A 145 -14.78 1.03 35.54
C THR A 145 -15.88 1.19 36.60
N PRO A 146 -15.58 1.53 37.87
CA PRO A 146 -14.27 1.93 38.42
C PRO A 146 -13.27 0.76 38.54
N PRO A 147 -11.95 1.04 38.64
CA PRO A 147 -10.89 0.03 38.75
C PRO A 147 -11.10 -0.85 39.98
N ARG A 148 -10.95 -2.18 39.85
CA ARG A 148 -10.94 -3.12 40.96
C ARG A 148 -9.50 -3.49 41.23
N ALA A 149 -8.91 -2.95 42.29
CA ALA A 149 -7.51 -3.16 42.65
C ALA A 149 -7.03 -4.61 42.38
N GLY A 150 -6.33 -4.77 41.26
CA GLY A 150 -5.80 -6.05 40.78
C GLY A 150 -6.74 -6.75 39.80
N GLY A 151 -6.43 -6.62 38.49
CA GLY A 151 -7.03 -7.44 37.44
C GLY A 151 -6.98 -8.93 37.76
N LYS A 152 -8.14 -9.54 37.98
CA LYS A 152 -8.28 -10.97 38.29
C LYS A 152 -8.73 -11.74 37.05
N ARG A 153 -8.15 -12.93 36.86
CA ARG A 153 -8.72 -13.97 35.99
C ARG A 153 -9.94 -14.54 36.69
N GLU A 154 -11.13 -14.32 36.14
CA GLU A 154 -12.38 -14.87 36.66
C GLU A 154 -13.15 -15.54 35.51
N GLY A 155 -13.30 -16.87 35.57
CA GLY A 155 -14.23 -17.60 34.69
C GLY A 155 -13.88 -17.58 33.18
N GLY A 156 -12.59 -17.55 32.82
CA GLY A 156 -12.18 -17.48 31.40
C GLY A 156 -12.32 -16.09 30.74
N ALA A 157 -12.73 -15.09 31.53
CA ALA A 157 -12.60 -13.67 31.19
C ALA A 157 -11.49 -13.04 32.05
N VAL A 158 -10.70 -12.16 31.42
CA VAL A 158 -9.67 -11.38 32.09
C VAL A 158 -10.19 -9.96 32.24
N HIS A 159 -10.27 -9.49 33.47
CA HIS A 159 -10.66 -8.12 33.78
C HIS A 159 -9.40 -7.25 33.90
N LEU A 160 -9.36 -6.18 33.11
CA LEU A 160 -8.36 -5.12 33.15
C LEU A 160 -8.92 -3.90 33.86
N ASP A 161 -8.09 -3.29 34.69
CA ASP A 161 -8.40 -2.03 35.36
C ASP A 161 -8.42 -0.89 34.34
N GLY A 162 -9.58 -0.29 34.09
CA GLY A 162 -9.71 0.88 33.23
C GLY A 162 -9.13 2.15 33.85
N VAL A 163 -8.94 3.20 33.03
CA VAL A 163 -8.51 4.50 33.54
C VAL A 163 -9.73 5.40 33.77
N ALA A 164 -9.88 5.87 35.01
CA ALA A 164 -10.97 6.77 35.40
C ALA A 164 -10.98 8.02 34.51
N LYS A 165 -12.16 8.41 34.01
CA LYS A 165 -12.37 9.55 33.07
C LYS A 165 -11.77 9.36 31.66
N ALA A 166 -11.15 8.22 31.34
CA ALA A 166 -10.57 7.91 30.04
C ALA A 166 -11.06 6.56 29.45
N THR A 167 -12.24 6.10 29.88
CA THR A 167 -12.79 4.77 29.53
C THR A 167 -12.94 4.57 28.02
N ALA A 168 -13.31 5.60 27.26
CA ALA A 168 -13.44 5.50 25.81
C ALA A 168 -12.08 5.27 25.12
N SER A 169 -11.08 6.08 25.46
CA SER A 169 -9.72 6.00 24.91
C SER A 169 -9.06 4.65 25.21
N VAL A 170 -9.17 4.18 26.47
CA VAL A 170 -8.63 2.87 26.90
C VAL A 170 -9.27 1.70 26.15
N ARG A 171 -10.57 1.79 25.84
CA ARG A 171 -11.28 0.78 25.03
C ARG A 171 -10.80 0.74 23.58
N ILE A 172 -10.50 1.90 22.96
CA ILE A 172 -9.95 1.96 21.60
C ILE A 172 -8.54 1.35 21.57
N ILE A 173 -7.75 1.61 22.60
CA ILE A 173 -6.40 1.06 22.74
C ILE A 173 -6.45 -0.45 22.91
N ASN A 174 -7.36 -0.98 23.75
CA ASN A 174 -7.61 -2.42 23.87
C ASN A 174 -7.93 -3.07 22.52
N GLN A 175 -8.84 -2.46 21.76
CA GLN A 175 -9.21 -2.93 20.43
C GLN A 175 -7.99 -2.90 19.47
N SER A 176 -7.16 -1.87 19.54
CA SER A 176 -5.92 -1.75 18.76
C SER A 176 -4.93 -2.87 19.07
N VAL A 177 -4.76 -3.23 20.35
CA VAL A 177 -3.92 -4.36 20.77
C VAL A 177 -4.47 -5.68 20.23
N LEU A 178 -5.74 -5.97 20.50
CA LEU A 178 -6.35 -7.26 20.14
C LEU A 178 -6.44 -7.45 18.62
N SER A 179 -6.90 -6.44 17.86
CA SER A 179 -7.05 -6.54 16.41
C SER A 179 -5.71 -6.68 15.69
N SER A 180 -4.67 -5.94 16.09
CA SER A 180 -3.34 -6.08 15.49
C SER A 180 -2.70 -7.43 15.82
N ALA A 181 -2.81 -7.88 17.07
CA ALA A 181 -2.28 -9.18 17.50
C ALA A 181 -3.01 -10.37 16.86
N LEU A 182 -4.33 -10.27 16.66
CA LEU A 182 -5.11 -11.28 15.94
C LEU A 182 -4.61 -11.46 14.49
N LYS A 183 -4.29 -10.37 13.79
CA LYS A 183 -3.73 -10.43 12.42
C LYS A 183 -2.39 -11.17 12.39
N VAL A 184 -1.50 -10.91 13.35
CA VAL A 184 -0.21 -11.60 13.45
C VAL A 184 -0.40 -13.08 13.80
N ALA A 185 -1.28 -13.39 14.74
CA ALA A 185 -1.57 -14.75 15.15
C ALA A 185 -2.07 -15.61 13.97
N ARG A 186 -3.00 -15.08 13.17
CA ARG A 186 -3.50 -15.77 11.98
C ARG A 186 -2.41 -16.00 10.92
N ALA A 187 -1.59 -14.98 10.67
CA ALA A 187 -0.58 -15.04 9.61
C ALA A 187 0.68 -15.85 9.96
N LYS A 188 1.08 -15.91 11.24
CA LYS A 188 2.38 -16.48 11.65
C LYS A 188 2.30 -17.63 12.66
N LEU A 189 1.22 -17.73 13.44
CA LEU A 189 1.15 -18.67 14.57
C LEU A 189 0.33 -19.93 14.28
N GLY A 190 -0.12 -20.11 13.02
CA GLY A 190 -0.75 -21.37 12.62
C GLY A 190 -2.02 -21.71 13.38
N PHE A 191 -2.80 -20.70 13.80
CA PHE A 191 -4.21 -20.89 14.18
C PHE A 191 -4.96 -21.34 12.91
N SER A 192 -4.85 -22.64 12.65
CA SER A 192 -4.89 -23.33 11.34
C SER A 192 -6.28 -23.45 10.71
N GLY A 193 -7.17 -22.49 10.97
CA GLY A 193 -8.50 -22.45 10.38
C GLY A 193 -8.90 -21.09 9.83
N ALA A 194 -8.26 -19.99 10.24
CA ALA A 194 -8.70 -18.65 9.85
C ALA A 194 -8.07 -18.20 8.53
N SER A 195 -8.92 -17.81 7.57
CA SER A 195 -8.52 -17.17 6.32
C SER A 195 -7.64 -15.95 6.59
N ASP A 196 -6.66 -15.69 5.72
CA ASP A 196 -5.90 -14.44 5.68
C ASP A 196 -6.85 -13.23 5.85
N PRO A 197 -6.55 -12.22 6.71
CA PRO A 197 -7.38 -11.03 6.87
C PRO A 197 -7.76 -10.34 5.56
N ASP A 198 -6.91 -10.43 4.52
CA ASP A 198 -7.18 -9.88 3.19
C ASP A 198 -8.04 -10.81 2.30
N ARG A 199 -8.35 -12.00 2.81
CA ARG A 199 -9.14 -13.07 2.16
C ARG A 199 -10.36 -13.48 2.99
N VAL A 200 -10.83 -12.59 3.85
CA VAL A 200 -12.12 -12.74 4.56
C VAL A 200 -13.24 -12.64 3.52
N ALA A 201 -14.16 -13.60 3.51
CA ALA A 201 -15.28 -13.57 2.58
C ALA A 201 -16.23 -12.41 2.89
N ARG A 202 -16.94 -11.93 1.87
CA ARG A 202 -17.91 -10.83 2.03
C ARG A 202 -19.33 -11.37 2.01
N VAL A 203 -20.23 -10.70 2.72
CA VAL A 203 -21.66 -11.00 2.62
C VAL A 203 -22.16 -10.63 1.22
N ASN A 204 -22.85 -11.55 0.56
CA ASN A 204 -23.53 -11.28 -0.69
C ASN A 204 -24.84 -10.52 -0.40
N THR A 205 -24.88 -9.24 -0.74
CA THR A 205 -26.04 -8.37 -0.52
C THR A 205 -27.07 -8.42 -1.64
N GLU A 206 -26.77 -9.06 -2.77
CA GLU A 206 -27.66 -9.11 -3.94
C GLU A 206 -28.73 -10.20 -3.83
N VAL A 207 -28.45 -11.25 -3.06
CA VAL A 207 -29.39 -12.36 -2.85
C VAL A 207 -30.40 -11.96 -1.77
N LEU A 208 -31.65 -11.80 -2.20
CA LEU A 208 -32.78 -11.50 -1.33
C LEU A 208 -33.83 -12.60 -1.46
N GLU A 209 -33.91 -13.45 -0.44
CA GLU A 209 -34.92 -14.52 -0.35
C GLU A 209 -35.90 -14.20 0.76
N THR A 210 -37.18 -14.53 0.55
CA THR A 210 -38.20 -14.48 1.60
C THR A 210 -38.34 -15.88 2.21
N ARG A 211 -38.13 -15.99 3.52
CA ARG A 211 -38.16 -17.26 4.26
C ARG A 211 -38.89 -17.08 5.57
N THR A 212 -39.55 -18.13 6.04
CA THR A 212 -40.11 -18.16 7.41
C THR A 212 -39.01 -18.49 8.42
N LEU A 213 -39.23 -18.18 9.70
CA LEU A 213 -38.30 -18.52 10.78
C LEU A 213 -37.88 -20.01 10.76
N ALA A 214 -38.84 -20.93 10.63
CA ALA A 214 -38.57 -22.37 10.58
C ALA A 214 -37.70 -22.78 9.38
N GLN A 215 -37.82 -22.09 8.24
CA GLN A 215 -36.97 -22.35 7.08
C GLN A 215 -35.55 -21.81 7.30
N LEU A 216 -35.42 -20.64 7.93
CA LEU A 216 -34.11 -20.06 8.26
C LEU A 216 -33.34 -20.94 9.25
N GLU A 217 -34.03 -21.57 10.21
CA GLU A 217 -33.44 -22.55 11.13
C GLU A 217 -33.02 -23.83 10.41
N ALA A 218 -33.90 -24.40 9.58
CA ALA A 218 -33.62 -25.62 8.83
C ALA A 218 -32.41 -25.48 7.88
N GLU A 219 -32.17 -24.26 7.38
CA GLU A 219 -31.04 -23.94 6.50
C GLU A 219 -29.79 -23.47 7.25
N GLY A 220 -29.81 -23.43 8.59
CA GLY A 220 -28.67 -23.03 9.43
C GLY A 220 -28.38 -21.52 9.46
N MET A 221 -29.27 -20.69 8.92
CA MET A 221 -29.17 -19.22 8.91
C MET A 221 -29.55 -18.59 10.24
N VAL A 222 -30.37 -19.28 11.02
CA VAL A 222 -30.72 -18.95 12.41
C VAL A 222 -30.33 -20.15 13.27
N ALA A 223 -29.53 -19.90 14.29
CA ALA A 223 -29.19 -20.92 15.27
C ALA A 223 -30.16 -20.82 16.45
N HIS A 224 -30.82 -21.93 16.78
CA HIS A 224 -31.75 -22.02 17.91
C HIS A 224 -31.13 -22.83 19.03
N GLN A 225 -31.09 -22.27 20.23
CA GLN A 225 -30.62 -22.93 21.45
C GLN A 225 -31.71 -22.84 22.50
N ALA A 226 -32.24 -23.98 22.94
CA ALA A 226 -33.16 -24.08 24.06
C ALA A 226 -32.55 -25.00 25.12
N LEU A 227 -32.36 -24.45 26.32
CA LEU A 227 -31.79 -25.14 27.48
C LEU A 227 -32.87 -25.33 28.54
N THR A 228 -33.01 -26.56 29.03
CA THR A 228 -33.85 -26.86 30.20
C THR A 228 -33.04 -26.81 31.49
N ASN A 229 -33.73 -26.67 32.62
CA ASN A 229 -33.10 -26.71 33.93
C ASN A 229 -32.28 -28.01 34.16
N ALA A 230 -32.81 -29.15 33.73
CA ALA A 230 -32.12 -30.45 33.84
C ALA A 230 -30.81 -30.50 33.04
N GLN A 231 -30.78 -29.95 31.82
CA GLN A 231 -29.57 -29.91 30.99
C GLN A 231 -28.49 -29.04 31.64
N VAL A 232 -28.88 -27.93 32.26
CA VAL A 232 -27.94 -27.06 32.96
C VAL A 232 -27.42 -27.74 34.22
N GLU A 233 -28.27 -28.37 35.04
CA GLU A 233 -27.79 -29.12 36.22
C GLU A 233 -26.81 -30.23 35.84
N ALA A 234 -27.09 -30.98 34.77
CA ALA A 234 -26.19 -32.03 34.29
C ALA A 234 -24.80 -31.49 33.93
N ALA A 235 -24.71 -30.28 33.36
CA ALA A 235 -23.41 -29.65 33.05
C ALA A 235 -22.59 -29.28 34.30
N TYR A 236 -23.25 -29.11 35.44
CA TYR A 236 -22.62 -28.81 36.73
C TYR A 236 -22.36 -30.06 37.59
N ALA A 237 -22.77 -31.25 37.16
CA ALA A 237 -22.54 -32.50 37.89
C ALA A 237 -21.04 -32.72 38.18
N GLY A 238 -20.72 -33.08 39.43
CA GLY A 238 -19.35 -33.30 39.89
C GLY A 238 -18.54 -32.01 40.07
N SER A 239 -19.17 -30.84 40.10
CA SER A 239 -18.53 -29.56 40.38
C SER A 239 -19.09 -28.89 41.63
N ASP A 240 -18.36 -27.91 42.17
CA ASP A 240 -18.83 -27.11 43.30
C ASP A 240 -20.13 -26.33 43.03
N GLY A 241 -20.51 -26.19 41.75
CA GLY A 241 -21.74 -25.54 41.30
C GLY A 241 -22.96 -26.47 41.22
N GLU A 242 -22.78 -27.76 41.52
CA GLU A 242 -23.84 -28.76 41.49
C GLU A 242 -24.94 -28.41 42.49
N GLY A 243 -26.17 -28.30 41.99
CA GLY A 243 -27.33 -28.16 42.84
C GLY A 243 -27.44 -26.88 43.67
N LEU A 244 -26.70 -25.84 43.29
CA LEU A 244 -26.83 -24.49 43.85
C LEU A 244 -28.09 -23.75 43.36
N ASP A 245 -28.72 -24.22 42.29
CA ASP A 245 -29.92 -23.61 41.72
C ASP A 245 -31.17 -24.37 42.18
N ALA A 246 -31.83 -23.84 43.23
CA ALA A 246 -33.00 -24.46 43.82
C ALA A 246 -34.19 -24.56 42.85
N VAL A 247 -34.33 -23.58 41.94
CA VAL A 247 -35.40 -23.56 40.93
C VAL A 247 -35.15 -24.64 39.89
N ALA A 248 -33.90 -24.80 39.45
CA ALA A 248 -33.55 -25.85 38.50
C ALA A 248 -33.87 -27.26 39.02
N LYS A 249 -33.64 -27.49 40.31
CA LYS A 249 -33.95 -28.75 40.99
C LYS A 249 -35.45 -28.99 41.15
N ALA A 250 -36.20 -27.94 41.52
CA ALA A 250 -37.64 -28.04 41.73
C ALA A 250 -38.40 -28.28 40.41
N GLU A 251 -37.95 -27.65 39.32
CA GLU A 251 -38.62 -27.69 38.03
C GLU A 251 -37.67 -28.12 36.89
N PRO A 252 -37.26 -29.40 36.83
CA PRO A 252 -36.20 -29.86 35.91
C PRO A 252 -36.56 -29.71 34.42
N GLN A 253 -37.85 -29.77 34.08
CA GLN A 253 -38.34 -29.65 32.69
C GLN A 253 -38.66 -28.20 32.28
N ALA A 254 -38.62 -27.24 33.20
CA ALA A 254 -38.89 -25.85 32.87
C ALA A 254 -37.76 -25.24 32.02
N LEU A 255 -38.13 -24.24 31.22
CA LEU A 255 -37.20 -23.53 30.34
C LEU A 255 -36.21 -22.69 31.17
N PHE A 256 -34.92 -22.96 30.99
CA PHE A 256 -33.85 -22.17 31.58
C PHE A 256 -33.55 -20.93 30.73
N SER A 257 -33.22 -21.15 29.46
CA SER A 257 -32.85 -20.13 28.50
C SER A 257 -33.20 -20.61 27.10
N GLU A 258 -33.78 -19.74 26.28
CA GLU A 258 -33.99 -19.97 24.87
C GLU A 258 -33.47 -18.77 24.09
N ALA A 259 -32.69 -19.02 23.03
CA ALA A 259 -32.12 -17.99 22.18
C ALA A 259 -32.19 -18.36 20.69
N TYR A 260 -32.57 -17.40 19.85
CA TYR A 260 -32.44 -17.44 18.39
C TYR A 260 -31.36 -16.45 17.97
N ILE A 261 -30.31 -16.94 17.32
CA ILE A 261 -29.11 -16.19 17.00
C ILE A 261 -28.92 -16.18 15.48
N ALA A 262 -28.75 -15.00 14.89
CA ALA A 262 -28.64 -14.87 13.44
C ALA A 262 -27.68 -13.74 13.04
N LEU A 263 -27.00 -13.91 11.91
CA LEU A 263 -26.17 -12.84 11.34
C LEU A 263 -27.05 -11.88 10.52
N ALA A 264 -27.70 -10.93 11.20
CA ALA A 264 -28.63 -9.99 10.60
C ALA A 264 -27.97 -9.06 9.57
N SER A 265 -26.66 -8.86 9.57
CA SER A 265 -25.97 -8.12 8.50
C SER A 265 -26.14 -8.74 7.11
N VAL A 266 -26.58 -10.00 7.01
CA VAL A 266 -27.02 -10.60 5.74
C VAL A 266 -28.41 -10.07 5.40
N PRO A 267 -28.61 -9.31 4.30
CA PRO A 267 -29.89 -8.66 4.01
C PRO A 267 -31.07 -9.63 3.94
N SER A 268 -30.84 -10.84 3.40
CA SER A 268 -31.87 -11.89 3.36
C SER A 268 -32.28 -12.36 4.76
N ILE A 269 -31.39 -12.36 5.75
CA ILE A 269 -31.72 -12.76 7.12
C ILE A 269 -32.37 -11.58 7.86
N GLY A 270 -31.73 -10.41 7.82
CA GLY A 270 -32.19 -9.20 8.50
C GLY A 270 -33.61 -8.78 8.11
N ARG A 271 -33.95 -8.79 6.81
CA ARG A 271 -35.28 -8.38 6.30
C ARG A 271 -36.41 -9.39 6.55
N ASN A 272 -36.07 -10.66 6.81
CA ASN A 272 -37.05 -11.67 7.22
C ASN A 272 -37.31 -11.60 8.72
N LEU A 273 -36.29 -11.34 9.54
CA LEU A 273 -36.42 -11.29 11.01
C LEU A 273 -36.93 -9.94 11.54
N LEU A 274 -36.61 -8.83 10.86
CA LEU A 274 -36.93 -7.48 11.29
C LEU A 274 -37.98 -6.82 10.38
N THR A 275 -38.76 -5.91 10.95
CA THR A 275 -39.60 -5.00 10.15
C THR A 275 -38.72 -4.12 9.25
N GLU A 276 -39.25 -3.62 8.12
CA GLU A 276 -38.46 -2.81 7.17
C GLU A 276 -37.86 -1.54 7.84
N ALA A 277 -38.60 -0.91 8.75
CA ALA A 277 -38.12 0.23 9.53
C ALA A 277 -36.97 -0.15 10.49
N ALA A 278 -37.07 -1.32 11.12
CA ALA A 278 -36.02 -1.86 11.99
C ALA A 278 -34.76 -2.24 11.21
N TRP A 279 -34.92 -2.89 10.05
CA TRP A 279 -33.82 -3.24 9.15
C TRP A 279 -33.04 -2.00 8.70
N LYS A 280 -33.76 -0.94 8.29
CA LYS A 280 -33.14 0.32 7.89
C LYS A 280 -32.32 0.94 9.04
N ARG A 281 -32.89 0.98 10.24
CA ARG A 281 -32.22 1.52 11.44
C ARG A 281 -30.95 0.74 11.79
N LEU A 282 -30.95 -0.58 11.61
CA LEU A 282 -29.76 -1.41 11.82
C LEU A 282 -28.70 -1.15 10.73
N SER A 283 -29.12 -1.14 9.47
CA SER A 283 -28.23 -0.96 8.32
C SER A 283 -27.52 0.39 8.35
N ASP A 284 -28.23 1.47 8.73
CA ASP A 284 -27.67 2.82 8.86
C ASP A 284 -26.59 2.95 9.96
N ARG A 285 -26.49 1.96 10.87
CA ARG A 285 -25.51 1.92 11.97
C ARG A 285 -24.28 1.08 11.68
N LEU A 286 -24.28 0.31 10.58
CA LEU A 286 -23.16 -0.56 10.21
C LEU A 286 -22.26 0.14 9.19
N GLU A 287 -20.95 0.08 9.43
CA GLU A 287 -19.95 0.53 8.46
C GLU A 287 -19.66 -0.59 7.46
N PRO A 288 -19.10 -0.26 6.27
CA PRO A 288 -18.75 -1.29 5.28
C PRO A 288 -17.79 -2.34 5.86
N GLY A 289 -18.22 -3.61 5.82
CA GLY A 289 -17.46 -4.75 6.34
C GLY A 289 -17.81 -5.14 7.78
N ASP A 290 -18.67 -4.39 8.47
CA ASP A 290 -19.17 -4.80 9.78
C ASP A 290 -20.22 -5.91 9.66
N HIS A 291 -20.33 -6.66 10.75
CA HIS A 291 -21.36 -7.66 10.92
C HIS A 291 -22.25 -7.35 12.13
N ALA A 292 -23.52 -7.75 12.05
CA ALA A 292 -24.48 -7.62 13.13
C ALA A 292 -25.02 -9.00 13.52
N LEU A 293 -24.76 -9.41 14.76
CA LEU A 293 -25.33 -10.59 15.37
C LEU A 293 -26.61 -10.20 16.12
N LEU A 294 -27.76 -10.65 15.60
CA LEU A 294 -29.07 -10.43 16.19
C LEU A 294 -29.42 -11.61 17.07
N VAL A 295 -29.81 -11.34 18.32
CA VAL A 295 -30.12 -12.35 19.32
C VAL A 295 -31.47 -12.06 19.94
N PHE A 296 -32.44 -12.95 19.71
CA PHE A 296 -33.71 -12.98 20.43
C PHE A 296 -33.60 -13.99 21.56
N TYR A 297 -34.05 -13.65 22.78
CA TYR A 297 -33.95 -14.56 23.91
C TYR A 297 -35.12 -14.43 24.90
N ARG A 298 -35.42 -15.52 25.60
CA ARG A 298 -36.39 -15.59 26.70
C ARG A 298 -36.00 -16.67 27.71
N GLY A 299 -36.70 -16.71 28.84
CA GLY A 299 -36.40 -17.62 29.95
C GLY A 299 -35.80 -16.88 31.15
N ARG A 300 -35.57 -17.60 32.24
CA ARG A 300 -35.07 -17.02 33.49
C ARG A 300 -33.60 -16.60 33.41
N TYR A 301 -32.84 -17.16 32.47
CA TYR A 301 -31.44 -16.81 32.24
C TYR A 301 -31.24 -16.21 30.85
N GLY A 302 -30.93 -14.91 30.80
CA GLY A 302 -30.70 -14.19 29.55
C GLY A 302 -29.26 -14.29 29.02
N VAL A 303 -29.06 -13.79 27.80
CA VAL A 303 -27.75 -13.73 27.11
C VAL A 303 -26.83 -12.62 27.58
N ILE A 304 -27.33 -11.76 28.48
CA ILE A 304 -26.59 -10.70 29.17
C ILE A 304 -26.78 -10.87 30.68
N GLY A 305 -25.80 -10.41 31.45
CA GLY A 305 -25.80 -10.38 32.90
C GLY A 305 -26.68 -9.29 33.49
N GLU A 306 -26.93 -9.40 34.78
CA GLU A 306 -27.75 -8.45 35.55
C GLU A 306 -27.08 -7.07 35.63
N ASP A 307 -25.74 -7.04 35.71
CA ASP A 307 -24.94 -5.81 35.74
C ASP A 307 -24.55 -5.30 34.33
N PHE A 308 -25.18 -5.81 33.28
CA PHE A 308 -24.81 -5.47 31.90
C PHE A 308 -25.13 -4.00 31.58
N THR A 309 -24.13 -3.28 31.07
CA THR A 309 -24.30 -1.90 30.60
C THR A 309 -24.45 -1.89 29.08
N ALA A 310 -25.48 -1.21 28.57
CA ALA A 310 -25.71 -1.07 27.13
C ALA A 310 -24.50 -0.44 26.42
N GLY A 311 -24.24 -0.85 25.17
CA GLY A 311 -23.07 -0.38 24.42
C GLY A 311 -21.73 -1.03 24.80
N THR A 312 -21.74 -2.07 25.65
CA THR A 312 -20.52 -2.79 26.08
C THR A 312 -20.43 -4.21 25.51
N VAL A 313 -19.32 -4.90 25.79
CA VAL A 313 -19.09 -6.30 25.40
C VAL A 313 -19.95 -7.20 26.30
N PRO A 314 -20.73 -8.14 25.73
CA PRO A 314 -21.58 -9.04 26.53
C PRO A 314 -20.76 -9.93 27.47
N ASP A 315 -21.34 -10.22 28.62
CA ASP A 315 -20.67 -10.97 29.68
C ASP A 315 -20.92 -12.48 29.62
N ARG A 316 -22.10 -12.87 29.13
CA ARG A 316 -22.54 -14.27 29.02
C ARG A 316 -22.48 -14.82 27.60
N LEU A 317 -22.44 -13.98 26.57
CA LEU A 317 -22.41 -14.42 25.17
C LEU A 317 -21.04 -14.17 24.57
N LEU A 318 -20.40 -15.22 24.04
CA LEU A 318 -19.12 -15.14 23.35
C LEU A 318 -19.26 -15.70 21.94
N ILE A 319 -18.46 -15.17 21.00
CA ILE A 319 -18.32 -15.74 19.68
C ILE A 319 -16.88 -16.16 19.42
N LYS A 320 -16.71 -17.36 18.87
CA LYS A 320 -15.43 -17.94 18.51
C LYS A 320 -15.44 -18.34 17.04
N GLN A 321 -14.32 -18.11 16.37
CA GLN A 321 -14.09 -18.60 15.02
C GLN A 321 -12.67 -19.15 14.94
N SER A 322 -12.53 -20.39 14.46
CA SER A 322 -11.23 -21.06 14.35
C SER A 322 -10.42 -21.05 15.67
N GLY A 323 -11.12 -21.19 16.81
CA GLY A 323 -10.52 -21.22 18.15
C GLY A 323 -10.20 -19.85 18.76
N LEU A 324 -10.42 -18.76 18.04
CA LEU A 324 -10.12 -17.39 18.48
C LEU A 324 -11.40 -16.65 18.88
N ASN A 325 -11.36 -15.90 19.97
CA ASN A 325 -12.46 -15.02 20.38
C ASN A 325 -12.55 -13.83 19.43
N ILE A 326 -13.77 -13.50 19.02
CA ILE A 326 -14.07 -12.29 18.26
C ILE A 326 -14.80 -11.31 19.18
N GLU A 327 -14.26 -10.11 19.37
CA GLU A 327 -14.94 -9.09 20.18
C GLU A 327 -16.19 -8.59 19.46
N MET A 328 -17.30 -8.50 20.21
CA MET A 328 -18.57 -7.93 19.74
C MET A 328 -19.11 -6.96 20.78
N ARG A 329 -19.85 -5.94 20.35
CA ARG A 329 -20.41 -4.90 21.23
C ARG A 329 -21.88 -4.66 20.97
N ASP A 330 -22.64 -4.46 22.05
CA ASP A 330 -24.04 -4.11 21.92
C ASP A 330 -24.20 -2.76 21.19
N LEU A 331 -25.12 -2.71 20.23
CA LEU A 331 -25.45 -1.48 19.51
C LEU A 331 -26.45 -0.59 20.26
N ASP A 332 -27.02 -1.10 21.35
CA ASP A 332 -28.09 -0.46 22.12
C ASP A 332 -29.24 0.00 21.20
N LEU A 333 -29.71 -0.93 20.37
CA LEU A 333 -30.80 -0.71 19.43
C LEU A 333 -32.05 -1.48 19.84
N GLU A 334 -33.12 -0.74 20.07
CA GLU A 334 -34.46 -1.30 20.13
C GLU A 334 -35.03 -1.45 18.72
N LEU A 335 -35.16 -2.69 18.26
CA LEU A 335 -35.74 -3.06 16.97
C LEU A 335 -36.99 -3.91 17.18
N LYS A 336 -37.88 -3.92 16.18
CA LYS A 336 -39.11 -4.70 16.20
C LYS A 336 -39.01 -5.94 15.30
N PRO A 337 -39.26 -7.16 15.83
CA PRO A 337 -39.31 -8.37 15.02
C PRO A 337 -40.49 -8.33 14.05
N ARG A 338 -40.34 -9.04 12.93
CA ARG A 338 -41.41 -9.24 11.94
C ARG A 338 -42.25 -10.48 12.24
N GLU A 339 -41.59 -11.55 12.69
CA GLU A 339 -42.21 -12.85 12.96
C GLU A 339 -42.94 -12.86 14.31
N SER A 340 -44.17 -13.38 14.34
CA SER A 340 -44.98 -13.46 15.57
C SER A 340 -44.39 -14.43 16.59
N ALA A 341 -43.67 -15.47 16.15
CA ALA A 341 -42.99 -16.42 17.04
C ALA A 341 -41.89 -15.77 17.89
N LEU A 342 -41.29 -14.68 17.39
CA LEU A 342 -40.27 -13.88 18.10
C LEU A 342 -40.90 -12.71 18.88
N ALA A 343 -42.20 -12.47 18.72
CA ALA A 343 -42.90 -11.42 19.44
C ALA A 343 -42.94 -11.74 20.94
N GLY A 344 -42.54 -10.77 21.78
CA GLY A 344 -42.46 -10.93 23.23
C GLY A 344 -41.14 -11.50 23.74
N MET A 345 -40.21 -11.89 22.86
CA MET A 345 -38.83 -12.18 23.25
C MET A 345 -38.05 -10.88 23.44
N SER A 346 -37.08 -10.88 24.36
CA SER A 346 -36.10 -9.80 24.44
C SER A 346 -35.14 -9.89 23.26
N MET A 347 -34.63 -8.75 22.79
CA MET A 347 -33.80 -8.70 21.60
C MET A 347 -32.58 -7.81 21.85
N ARG A 348 -31.41 -8.27 21.41
CA ARG A 348 -30.15 -7.51 21.40
C ARG A 348 -29.46 -7.64 20.05
N VAL A 349 -28.67 -6.62 19.72
CA VAL A 349 -27.87 -6.62 18.49
C VAL A 349 -26.42 -6.31 18.84
N PHE A 350 -25.53 -7.23 18.52
CA PHE A 350 -24.10 -7.07 18.73
C PHE A 350 -23.40 -6.78 17.41
N ARG A 351 -22.69 -5.66 17.34
CA ARG A 351 -21.81 -5.29 16.21
C ARG A 351 -20.46 -5.97 16.38
N VAL A 352 -20.01 -6.61 15.30
CA VAL A 352 -18.64 -7.06 15.10
C VAL A 352 -18.04 -6.16 14.03
N ILE A 353 -16.99 -5.44 14.38
CA ILE A 353 -16.33 -4.51 13.46
C ILE A 353 -15.54 -5.27 12.38
N ALA A 354 -15.39 -4.66 11.21
CA ALA A 354 -14.61 -5.24 10.10
C ALA A 354 -13.19 -5.68 10.52
N GLN A 355 -12.53 -4.92 11.40
CA GLN A 355 -11.16 -5.17 11.87
C GLN A 355 -11.04 -6.38 12.80
N ALA A 356 -12.15 -6.87 13.34
CA ALA A 356 -12.18 -8.12 14.11
C ALA A 356 -12.02 -9.35 13.18
N GLY A 357 -12.19 -9.16 11.87
CA GLY A 357 -11.88 -10.16 10.84
C GLY A 357 -12.76 -11.40 10.96
N LEU A 358 -14.05 -11.24 11.20
CA LEU A 358 -15.03 -12.33 11.14
C LEU A 358 -15.22 -12.76 9.69
N ASP A 359 -15.04 -14.05 9.40
CA ASP A 359 -15.25 -14.62 8.07
C ASP A 359 -16.64 -15.27 7.96
N PRO A 360 -17.59 -14.70 7.20
CA PRO A 360 -18.92 -15.26 7.04
C PRO A 360 -18.95 -16.60 6.30
N ALA A 361 -17.87 -16.99 5.59
CA ALA A 361 -17.77 -18.31 4.96
C ALA A 361 -17.51 -19.43 5.98
N GLN A 362 -16.98 -19.09 7.15
CA GLN A 362 -16.60 -20.06 8.17
C GLN A 362 -17.70 -20.24 9.23
N PRO A 363 -17.81 -21.42 9.85
CA PRO A 363 -18.74 -21.61 10.96
C PRO A 363 -18.37 -20.70 12.14
N LEU A 364 -19.38 -20.08 12.74
CA LEU A 364 -19.27 -19.24 13.93
C LEU A 364 -19.76 -20.06 15.13
N ASP A 365 -18.91 -20.28 16.12
CA ASP A 365 -19.30 -20.92 17.39
C ASP A 365 -19.76 -19.85 18.37
N VAL A 366 -21.04 -19.85 18.70
CA VAL A 366 -21.66 -18.95 19.67
C VAL A 366 -21.78 -19.70 20.99
N THR A 367 -21.14 -19.18 22.03
CA THR A 367 -21.10 -19.79 23.35
C THR A 367 -21.89 -18.96 24.36
N LEU A 368 -22.88 -19.58 25.01
CA LEU A 368 -23.54 -19.05 26.20
C LEU A 368 -22.84 -19.56 27.46
N LEU A 369 -22.29 -18.64 28.26
CA LEU A 369 -21.71 -18.91 29.56
C LEU A 369 -22.79 -18.80 30.64
N VAL A 370 -23.11 -19.93 31.25
CA VAL A 370 -23.94 -19.99 32.46
C VAL A 370 -22.99 -19.95 33.65
N ARG A 371 -23.18 -18.97 34.53
CA ARG A 371 -22.36 -18.75 35.73
C ARG A 371 -23.13 -19.06 37.01
N ARG A 372 -22.51 -19.79 37.93
CA ARG A 372 -22.96 -20.00 39.33
C ARG A 372 -21.93 -19.49 40.31
N SER A 373 -22.37 -19.06 41.48
CA SER A 373 -21.50 -18.55 42.56
C SER A 373 -21.72 -19.32 43.85
N LYS A 374 -20.62 -19.74 44.51
CA LYS A 374 -20.64 -20.41 45.82
C LYS A 374 -19.93 -19.57 46.88
N GLY A 375 -20.60 -19.34 48.01
CA GLY A 375 -20.08 -18.55 49.13
C GLY A 375 -20.55 -17.09 49.16
N VAL A 376 -20.52 -16.47 50.34
CA VAL A 376 -21.01 -15.09 50.57
C VAL A 376 -19.87 -14.07 50.57
N ILE A 377 -18.68 -14.47 51.06
CA ILE A 377 -17.49 -13.62 51.13
C ILE A 377 -16.47 -14.17 50.12
N TYR A 378 -16.18 -13.41 49.06
CA TYR A 378 -15.42 -13.85 47.88
C TYR A 378 -16.02 -15.08 47.18
N PRO A 379 -17.20 -14.93 46.55
CA PRO A 379 -17.88 -16.03 45.89
C PRO A 379 -16.99 -16.67 44.82
N GLU A 380 -16.83 -17.98 44.90
CA GLU A 380 -16.21 -18.76 43.84
C GLU A 380 -17.18 -18.84 42.65
N ARG A 381 -16.74 -18.36 41.48
CA ARG A 381 -17.55 -18.32 40.26
C ARG A 381 -17.20 -19.52 39.37
N ILE A 382 -18.22 -20.30 39.04
CA ILE A 382 -18.10 -21.53 38.28
C ILE A 382 -18.90 -21.33 37.01
N ASP A 383 -18.20 -21.40 35.87
CA ASP A 383 -18.80 -21.17 34.55
C ASP A 383 -18.94 -22.48 33.79
N ARG A 384 -20.04 -22.60 33.02
CA ARG A 384 -20.30 -23.69 32.07
C ARG A 384 -20.68 -23.11 30.72
N ALA A 385 -20.04 -23.63 29.67
CA ALA A 385 -20.19 -23.16 28.30
C ALA A 385 -21.16 -24.05 27.52
N PHE A 386 -22.15 -23.43 26.88
CA PHE A 386 -23.11 -24.08 26.00
C PHE A 386 -22.92 -23.55 24.58
N HIS A 387 -22.44 -24.42 23.69
CA HIS A 387 -22.03 -24.09 22.34
C HIS A 387 -23.19 -24.23 21.34
N THR A 388 -23.26 -23.31 20.39
CA THR A 388 -24.19 -23.35 19.26
C THR A 388 -23.46 -22.87 18.01
N ALA A 389 -23.43 -23.70 16.96
CA ALA A 389 -22.80 -23.33 15.70
C ALA A 389 -23.79 -22.62 14.77
N LEU A 390 -23.37 -21.49 14.20
CA LEU A 390 -24.05 -20.77 13.13
C LEU A 390 -23.25 -20.95 11.84
N ARG A 391 -23.90 -21.38 10.75
CA ARG A 391 -23.25 -21.60 9.45
C ARG A 391 -24.08 -20.98 8.33
N LEU A 392 -23.52 -19.98 7.67
CA LEU A 392 -24.16 -19.36 6.51
C LEU A 392 -24.05 -20.26 5.28
N PRO A 393 -25.14 -20.41 4.50
CA PRO A 393 -25.07 -21.03 3.18
C PRO A 393 -24.14 -20.25 2.23
N THR A 394 -23.40 -20.98 1.39
CA THR A 394 -22.38 -20.41 0.49
C THR A 394 -22.93 -19.34 -0.47
N ARG A 395 -24.22 -19.39 -0.82
CA ARG A 395 -24.87 -18.40 -1.70
C ARG A 395 -24.96 -16.99 -1.11
N PHE A 396 -24.96 -16.87 0.22
CA PHE A 396 -24.95 -15.57 0.92
C PHE A 396 -23.54 -15.05 1.16
N VAL A 397 -22.53 -15.73 0.62
CA VAL A 397 -21.13 -15.39 0.82
C VAL A 397 -20.45 -15.25 -0.54
N VAL A 398 -19.90 -14.07 -0.79
CA VAL A 398 -18.96 -13.84 -1.88
C VAL A 398 -17.59 -14.26 -1.35
N LEU A 399 -17.16 -15.46 -1.71
CA LEU A 399 -15.79 -15.88 -1.48
C LEU A 399 -14.85 -14.86 -2.15
N PRO A 400 -13.72 -14.52 -1.51
CA PRO A 400 -12.67 -13.83 -2.25
C PRO A 400 -12.38 -14.67 -3.49
N PRO A 401 -12.18 -14.06 -4.67
CA PRO A 401 -11.83 -14.82 -5.85
C PRO A 401 -10.71 -15.81 -5.49
N GLU A 402 -10.88 -17.08 -5.88
CA GLU A 402 -9.75 -18.01 -5.90
C GLU A 402 -8.59 -17.30 -6.57
N ALA A 403 -7.35 -17.65 -6.22
CA ALA A 403 -6.16 -17.04 -6.81
C ALA A 403 -5.99 -17.37 -8.30
N ASP A 404 -7.06 -17.40 -9.08
CA ASP A 404 -7.10 -17.22 -10.53
C ASP A 404 -6.89 -15.74 -10.87
N GLY A 405 -5.74 -15.28 -10.42
CA GLY A 405 -5.25 -13.94 -10.61
C GLY A 405 -3.77 -13.90 -10.32
N GLY A 406 -3.02 -14.89 -10.82
CA GLY A 406 -1.59 -14.69 -11.05
C GLY A 406 -1.35 -13.40 -11.84
N TRP A 407 -0.11 -13.13 -12.18
CA TRP A 407 0.28 -11.95 -12.96
C TRP A 407 -0.60 -11.69 -14.21
N SER A 408 -1.33 -12.67 -14.76
CA SER A 408 -2.26 -12.52 -15.88
C SER A 408 -3.51 -11.65 -15.62
N ALA A 409 -3.98 -11.49 -14.38
CA ALA A 409 -5.20 -10.70 -14.11
C ALA A 409 -5.04 -9.20 -14.46
N PRO A 410 -3.97 -8.51 -14.01
CA PRO A 410 -3.66 -7.14 -14.45
C PRO A 410 -3.53 -6.99 -15.97
N TRP A 411 -3.03 -8.03 -16.67
CA TRP A 411 -2.84 -8.00 -18.12
C TRP A 411 -4.17 -8.07 -18.88
N ARG A 412 -5.11 -8.90 -18.42
CA ARG A 412 -6.46 -8.98 -19.00
C ARG A 412 -7.26 -7.72 -18.71
N ALA A 413 -7.17 -7.18 -17.50
CA ALA A 413 -7.89 -5.97 -17.12
C ALA A 413 -7.47 -4.74 -17.95
N ARG A 414 -6.18 -4.63 -18.29
CA ARG A 414 -5.60 -3.48 -19.01
C ARG A 414 -5.34 -3.74 -20.50
N TRP A 415 -6.03 -4.71 -21.09
CA TRP A 415 -5.78 -5.11 -22.49
C TRP A 415 -5.99 -3.96 -23.50
N PRO A 416 -6.99 -3.05 -23.38
CA PRO A 416 -7.16 -1.97 -24.35
C PRO A 416 -6.01 -0.98 -24.32
N GLU A 417 -5.53 -0.63 -23.12
CA GLU A 417 -4.40 0.28 -22.98
C GLU A 417 -3.11 -0.38 -23.45
N LEU A 418 -2.93 -1.69 -23.23
CA LEU A 418 -1.78 -2.44 -23.75
C LEU A 418 -1.79 -2.52 -25.28
N ALA A 419 -2.96 -2.71 -25.90
CA ALA A 419 -3.10 -2.69 -27.36
C ALA A 419 -2.74 -1.31 -27.94
N LEU A 420 -3.20 -0.22 -27.29
CA LEU A 420 -2.86 1.14 -27.70
C LEU A 420 -1.36 1.45 -27.49
N LEU A 421 -0.77 0.99 -26.39
CA LEU A 421 0.67 1.08 -26.15
C LEU A 421 1.44 0.34 -27.26
N ALA A 422 1.08 -0.91 -27.54
CA ALA A 422 1.72 -1.73 -28.57
C ALA A 422 1.63 -1.07 -29.96
N ALA A 423 0.46 -0.51 -30.31
CA ALA A 423 0.30 0.26 -31.54
C ALA A 423 1.20 1.50 -31.57
N GLY A 424 1.28 2.26 -30.47
CA GLY A 424 2.16 3.44 -30.35
C GLY A 424 3.65 3.09 -30.44
N LEU A 425 4.06 1.96 -29.88
CA LEU A 425 5.43 1.43 -29.98
C LEU A 425 5.74 0.95 -31.40
N ALA A 426 4.80 0.28 -32.06
CA ALA A 426 4.95 -0.15 -33.44
C ALA A 426 5.07 1.05 -34.40
N VAL A 427 4.24 2.09 -34.23
CA VAL A 427 4.35 3.34 -34.98
C VAL A 427 5.73 3.97 -34.80
N LEU A 428 6.25 4.02 -33.57
CA LEU A 428 7.59 4.54 -33.31
C LEU A 428 8.67 3.68 -33.99
N ALA A 429 8.60 2.36 -33.86
CA ALA A 429 9.56 1.44 -34.47
C ALA A 429 9.59 1.59 -35.99
N ILE A 430 8.42 1.66 -36.64
CA ILE A 430 8.30 1.89 -38.09
C ILE A 430 8.84 3.28 -38.46
N ALA A 431 8.52 4.31 -37.69
CA ALA A 431 8.99 5.67 -37.93
C ALA A 431 10.52 5.78 -37.85
N LEU A 432 11.14 5.11 -36.87
CA LEU A 432 12.60 5.05 -36.72
C LEU A 432 13.25 4.20 -37.83
N ALA A 433 12.68 3.04 -38.17
CA ALA A 433 13.18 2.20 -39.26
C ALA A 433 13.09 2.91 -40.63
N ARG A 434 12.03 3.71 -40.85
CA ARG A 434 11.83 4.51 -42.07
C ARG A 434 12.27 5.97 -41.90
N GLN A 435 13.39 6.20 -41.21
CA GLN A 435 13.89 7.55 -40.92
C GLN A 435 13.96 8.48 -42.13
N ARG A 436 14.33 7.97 -43.32
CA ARG A 436 14.44 8.78 -44.55
C ARG A 436 13.09 9.33 -45.01
N ALA A 437 12.04 8.52 -44.94
CA ALA A 437 10.70 8.94 -45.32
C ALA A 437 10.13 9.94 -44.29
N LEU A 438 10.37 9.68 -43.01
CA LEU A 438 9.92 10.52 -41.92
C LEU A 438 10.56 11.92 -41.95
N THR A 439 11.87 11.99 -42.22
CA THR A 439 12.64 13.25 -42.15
C THR A 439 12.72 13.99 -43.49
N ALA A 440 12.13 13.45 -44.56
CA ALA A 440 12.12 14.07 -45.89
C ALA A 440 11.48 15.47 -45.91
N ASN A 441 10.47 15.70 -45.06
CA ASN A 441 9.81 17.00 -44.94
C ASN A 441 9.88 17.50 -43.48
N ALA A 442 10.64 18.58 -43.26
CA ALA A 442 10.86 19.15 -41.94
C ALA A 442 9.56 19.53 -41.21
N ARG A 443 8.53 20.01 -41.93
CA ARG A 443 7.25 20.40 -41.33
C ARG A 443 6.49 19.16 -40.86
N ARG A 444 6.40 18.11 -41.70
CA ARG A 444 5.73 16.85 -41.33
C ARG A 444 6.44 16.18 -40.15
N PHE A 445 7.77 16.17 -40.16
CA PHE A 445 8.56 15.67 -39.04
C PHE A 445 8.25 16.41 -37.73
N ALA A 446 8.22 17.74 -37.76
CA ALA A 446 7.95 18.54 -36.57
C ALA A 446 6.56 18.24 -35.97
N TRP A 447 5.53 18.15 -36.82
CA TRP A 447 4.17 17.76 -36.40
C TRP A 447 4.13 16.35 -35.81
N PHE A 448 4.72 15.37 -36.49
CA PHE A 448 4.78 14.00 -36.01
C PHE A 448 5.49 13.91 -34.65
N ARG A 449 6.66 14.55 -34.52
CA ARG A 449 7.44 14.58 -33.28
C ARG A 449 6.64 15.19 -32.13
N GLN A 450 5.98 16.32 -32.36
CA GLN A 450 5.18 16.97 -31.33
C GLN A 450 3.97 16.12 -30.93
N GLY A 451 3.28 15.53 -31.90
CA GLY A 451 2.16 14.61 -31.63
C GLY A 451 2.59 13.39 -30.83
N TYR A 452 3.72 12.78 -31.17
CA TYR A 452 4.24 11.62 -30.45
C TYR A 452 4.67 11.95 -29.01
N LEU A 453 5.32 13.11 -28.82
CA LEU A 453 5.70 13.58 -27.47
C LEU A 453 4.46 13.92 -26.62
N LEU A 454 3.40 14.43 -27.24
CA LEU A 454 2.13 14.68 -26.55
C LEU A 454 1.47 13.36 -26.13
N PHE A 455 1.42 12.38 -27.05
CA PHE A 455 0.99 11.01 -26.74
C PHE A 455 1.79 10.41 -25.59
N THR A 456 3.10 10.60 -25.58
CA THR A 456 3.98 10.10 -24.52
C THR A 456 3.71 10.77 -23.17
N ALA A 457 3.54 12.10 -23.14
CA ALA A 457 3.27 12.81 -21.90
C ALA A 457 1.89 12.46 -21.32
N ILE A 458 0.85 12.46 -22.17
CA ILE A 458 -0.54 12.26 -21.75
C ILE A 458 -0.86 10.79 -21.56
N PHE A 459 -0.72 9.99 -22.63
CA PHE A 459 -1.12 8.59 -22.60
C PHE A 459 -0.12 7.74 -21.82
N ILE A 460 1.15 7.70 -22.22
CA ILE A 460 2.14 6.84 -21.54
C ILE A 460 2.38 7.32 -20.10
N GLY A 461 2.49 8.64 -19.90
CA GLY A 461 2.72 9.26 -18.60
C GLY A 461 1.49 9.27 -17.70
N TRP A 462 0.63 10.27 -17.84
CA TRP A 462 -0.45 10.53 -16.87
C TRP A 462 -1.56 9.47 -16.86
N TYR A 463 -1.93 8.91 -18.01
CA TYR A 463 -3.04 7.95 -18.10
C TYR A 463 -2.59 6.51 -17.82
N ALA A 464 -1.65 5.97 -18.60
CA ALA A 464 -1.21 4.58 -18.53
C ALA A 464 -0.20 4.32 -17.41
N GLN A 465 0.40 5.37 -16.82
CA GLN A 465 1.38 5.26 -15.74
C GLN A 465 2.59 4.37 -16.10
N GLY A 466 2.93 4.32 -17.39
CA GLY A 466 4.04 3.54 -17.93
C GLY A 466 5.39 4.22 -17.71
N GLN A 467 5.81 4.33 -16.45
CA GLN A 467 6.99 5.09 -16.07
C GLN A 467 8.19 4.16 -15.78
N LEU A 468 9.15 4.16 -16.70
CA LEU A 468 10.46 3.56 -16.41
C LEU A 468 11.32 4.52 -15.59
N SER A 469 11.82 4.04 -14.47
CA SER A 469 12.57 4.82 -13.49
C SER A 469 13.71 4.01 -12.87
N ILE A 470 14.55 4.67 -12.08
CA ILE A 470 15.60 4.01 -11.31
C ILE A 470 15.01 3.04 -10.26
N VAL A 471 13.77 3.27 -9.80
CA VAL A 471 13.02 2.38 -8.89
C VAL A 471 12.94 0.98 -9.45
N ASN A 472 12.70 0.83 -10.76
CA ASN A 472 12.57 -0.49 -11.37
C ASN A 472 13.90 -1.26 -11.35
N ILE A 473 15.02 -0.54 -11.51
CA ILE A 473 16.37 -1.12 -11.47
C ILE A 473 16.74 -1.47 -10.02
N THR A 474 16.54 -0.56 -9.07
CA THR A 474 16.85 -0.81 -7.65
C THR A 474 15.95 -1.87 -7.06
N GLY A 475 14.67 -1.91 -7.41
CA GLY A 475 13.74 -2.97 -6.99
C GLY A 475 14.13 -4.34 -7.52
N ALA A 476 14.55 -4.43 -8.80
CA ALA A 476 15.07 -5.68 -9.36
C ALA A 476 16.37 -6.12 -8.67
N LEU A 477 17.29 -5.19 -8.39
CA LEU A 477 18.53 -5.48 -7.68
C LEU A 477 18.30 -5.92 -6.23
N GLN A 478 17.37 -5.28 -5.52
CA GLN A 478 16.97 -5.69 -4.16
C GLN A 478 16.36 -7.09 -4.16
N ALA A 479 15.45 -7.38 -5.09
CA ALA A 479 14.86 -8.72 -5.22
C ALA A 479 15.93 -9.79 -5.49
N LEU A 480 16.86 -9.54 -6.41
CA LEU A 480 17.96 -10.46 -6.70
C LEU A 480 18.90 -10.64 -5.49
N ARG A 481 19.22 -9.57 -4.77
CA ARG A 481 20.05 -9.62 -3.56
C ARG A 481 19.44 -10.51 -2.49
N GLU A 482 18.12 -10.50 -2.36
CA GLU A 482 17.38 -11.25 -1.35
C GLU A 482 16.97 -12.65 -1.82
N GLY A 483 17.40 -13.08 -3.01
CA GLY A 483 17.03 -14.39 -3.57
C GLY A 483 15.57 -14.50 -3.97
N ARG A 484 14.85 -13.37 -4.08
CA ARG A 484 13.44 -13.33 -4.50
C ARG A 484 13.33 -13.37 -6.02
N GLY A 485 12.28 -14.03 -6.51
CA GLY A 485 11.95 -14.01 -7.94
C GLY A 485 11.51 -12.62 -8.43
N LEU A 486 11.70 -12.33 -9.71
CA LEU A 486 11.28 -11.07 -10.35
C LEU A 486 9.77 -11.03 -10.70
N GLY A 487 8.98 -11.93 -10.11
CA GLY A 487 7.55 -12.09 -10.39
C GLY A 487 6.72 -10.84 -10.10
N PHE A 488 7.15 -10.00 -9.15
CA PHE A 488 6.49 -8.75 -8.79
C PHE A 488 6.42 -7.76 -9.98
N LEU A 489 7.38 -7.81 -10.91
CA LEU A 489 7.38 -6.94 -12.08
C LEU A 489 6.20 -7.23 -13.01
N LEU A 490 5.74 -8.49 -13.08
CA LEU A 490 4.64 -8.85 -13.98
C LEU A 490 3.28 -8.30 -13.54
N TYR A 491 3.15 -7.79 -12.32
CA TYR A 491 1.93 -7.12 -11.85
C TYR A 491 1.73 -5.73 -12.47
N ASP A 492 2.79 -5.13 -13.05
CA ASP A 492 2.70 -3.90 -13.85
C ASP A 492 2.94 -4.21 -15.35
N PRO A 493 1.87 -4.55 -16.09
CA PRO A 493 1.99 -4.95 -17.50
C PRO A 493 2.52 -3.82 -18.41
N MET A 494 2.28 -2.56 -18.05
CA MET A 494 2.73 -1.41 -18.84
C MET A 494 4.25 -1.26 -18.76
N THR A 495 4.77 -1.28 -17.54
CA THR A 495 6.20 -1.16 -17.28
C THR A 495 6.98 -2.32 -17.89
N VAL A 496 6.46 -3.55 -17.81
CA VAL A 496 7.08 -4.73 -18.44
C VAL A 496 7.10 -4.60 -19.96
N SER A 497 5.99 -4.21 -20.58
CA SER A 497 5.90 -4.02 -22.04
C SER A 497 6.86 -2.92 -22.54
N LEU A 498 6.96 -1.82 -21.79
CA LEU A 498 7.91 -0.75 -22.08
C LEU A 498 9.37 -1.20 -21.90
N TRP A 499 9.69 -1.93 -20.84
CA TRP A 499 11.04 -2.49 -20.64
C TRP A 499 11.42 -3.45 -21.76
N ALA A 500 10.52 -4.34 -22.18
CA ALA A 500 10.76 -5.25 -23.30
C ALA A 500 11.13 -4.48 -24.58
N PHE A 501 10.36 -3.45 -24.92
CA PHE A 501 10.67 -2.59 -26.07
C PHE A 501 11.98 -1.79 -25.88
N VAL A 502 12.22 -1.25 -24.68
CA VAL A 502 13.42 -0.47 -24.39
C VAL A 502 14.67 -1.33 -24.45
N LEU A 503 14.65 -2.56 -23.94
CA LEU A 503 15.79 -3.48 -24.04
C LEU A 503 16.14 -3.81 -25.49
N VAL A 504 15.13 -4.10 -26.32
CA VAL A 504 15.33 -4.35 -27.76
C VAL A 504 15.88 -3.08 -28.44
N SER A 505 15.24 -1.93 -28.21
CA SER A 505 15.66 -0.68 -28.85
C SER A 505 17.02 -0.17 -28.38
N LEU A 506 17.43 -0.46 -27.14
CA LEU A 506 18.77 -0.16 -26.61
C LEU A 506 19.84 -0.89 -27.41
N VAL A 507 19.63 -2.16 -27.74
CA VAL A 507 20.59 -2.97 -28.52
C VAL A 507 20.64 -2.53 -29.98
N VAL A 508 19.48 -2.23 -30.58
CA VAL A 508 19.38 -1.88 -32.01
C VAL A 508 19.76 -0.42 -32.27
N TRP A 509 19.07 0.54 -31.64
CA TRP A 509 19.22 1.98 -31.90
C TRP A 509 19.99 2.72 -30.81
N GLY A 510 20.01 2.21 -29.58
CA GLY A 510 20.63 2.83 -28.40
C GLY A 510 19.62 3.54 -27.50
N ARG A 511 20.11 4.15 -26.42
CA ARG A 511 19.27 4.79 -25.37
C ARG A 511 18.40 5.96 -25.83
N GLY A 512 18.71 6.53 -26.99
CA GLY A 512 18.04 7.74 -27.48
C GLY A 512 16.56 7.51 -27.79
N THR A 513 16.17 6.29 -28.16
CA THR A 513 14.76 5.94 -28.38
C THR A 513 13.92 6.19 -27.13
N PHE A 514 14.37 5.75 -25.96
CA PHE A 514 13.64 6.00 -24.72
C PHE A 514 13.68 7.48 -24.30
N CYS A 515 14.88 8.03 -24.08
CA CYS A 515 15.00 9.38 -23.52
C CYS A 515 14.51 10.50 -24.46
N GLY A 516 14.41 10.22 -25.76
CA GLY A 516 13.97 11.19 -26.75
C GLY A 516 12.53 11.08 -27.20
N TRP A 517 11.91 9.90 -27.06
CA TRP A 517 10.57 9.64 -27.59
C TRP A 517 9.61 9.07 -26.54
N LEU A 518 10.05 8.16 -25.67
CA LEU A 518 9.16 7.43 -24.74
C LEU A 518 9.14 7.96 -23.30
N CYS A 519 10.11 8.79 -22.90
CA CYS A 519 10.16 9.34 -21.55
C CYS A 519 9.16 10.50 -21.38
N PRO A 520 8.11 10.40 -20.53
CA PRO A 520 7.13 11.47 -20.36
C PRO A 520 7.75 12.75 -19.77
N PHE A 521 8.62 12.61 -18.77
CA PHE A 521 9.34 13.75 -18.20
C PHE A 521 10.34 14.37 -19.20
N GLY A 522 10.90 13.56 -20.09
CA GLY A 522 11.71 14.03 -21.21
C GLY A 522 10.89 14.86 -22.20
N ALA A 523 9.65 14.45 -22.48
CA ALA A 523 8.71 15.18 -23.32
C ALA A 523 8.33 16.54 -22.71
N LEU A 524 8.01 16.57 -21.41
CA LEU A 524 7.73 17.82 -20.68
C LEU A 524 8.87 18.83 -20.78
N GLN A 525 10.13 18.41 -20.54
CA GLN A 525 11.29 19.29 -20.67
C GLN A 525 11.49 19.82 -22.11
N GLU A 526 11.10 19.05 -23.13
CA GLU A 526 11.17 19.52 -24.52
C GLU A 526 10.08 20.55 -24.83
N PHE A 527 8.87 20.38 -24.30
CA PHE A 527 7.81 21.39 -24.40
C PHE A 527 8.19 22.67 -23.66
N VAL A 528 8.77 22.57 -22.47
CA VAL A 528 9.30 23.73 -21.74
C VAL A 528 10.39 24.43 -22.55
N GLY A 529 11.33 23.69 -23.15
CA GLY A 529 12.37 24.26 -24.00
C GLY A 529 11.80 24.99 -25.23
N LYS A 530 10.77 24.42 -25.88
CA LYS A 530 10.07 25.06 -27.01
C LYS A 530 9.32 26.32 -26.58
N ALA A 531 8.62 26.27 -25.45
CA ALA A 531 7.94 27.44 -24.87
C ALA A 531 8.95 28.54 -24.50
N ALA A 532 10.10 28.17 -23.91
CA ALA A 532 11.17 29.10 -23.59
C ALA A 532 11.74 29.79 -24.85
N HIS A 533 11.92 29.05 -25.94
CA HIS A 533 12.34 29.62 -27.22
C HIS A 533 11.27 30.56 -27.81
N ALA A 534 9.98 30.20 -27.71
CA ALA A 534 8.88 31.05 -28.14
C ALA A 534 8.81 32.36 -27.33
N LEU A 535 9.06 32.28 -26.02
CA LEU A 535 9.14 33.41 -25.08
C LEU A 535 10.49 34.16 -25.14
N ARG A 536 11.39 33.79 -26.06
CA ARG A 536 12.72 34.38 -26.26
C ARG A 536 13.61 34.39 -25.00
N ILE A 537 13.43 33.39 -24.12
CA ILE A 537 14.28 33.19 -22.95
C ILE A 537 15.71 32.84 -23.43
N PRO A 538 16.76 33.46 -22.88
CA PRO A 538 18.14 33.23 -23.31
C PRO A 538 18.56 31.78 -23.05
N GLN A 539 18.89 31.04 -24.12
CA GLN A 539 19.40 29.68 -24.03
C GLN A 539 20.89 29.68 -23.64
N LEU A 540 21.21 29.00 -22.54
CA LEU A 540 22.54 28.99 -21.95
C LEU A 540 23.38 27.85 -22.51
N ARG A 541 24.30 28.18 -23.42
CA ARG A 541 25.27 27.22 -23.98
C ARG A 541 26.54 27.20 -23.12
N LEU A 542 26.66 26.16 -22.29
CA LEU A 542 27.82 25.94 -21.42
C LEU A 542 29.10 25.64 -22.21
N SER A 543 30.26 25.97 -21.64
CA SER A 543 31.55 25.56 -22.20
C SER A 543 31.66 24.04 -22.18
N ARG A 544 32.40 23.46 -23.14
CA ARG A 544 32.55 22.00 -23.25
C ARG A 544 33.10 21.34 -21.99
N ALA A 545 34.05 22.00 -21.32
CA ALA A 545 34.63 21.50 -20.09
C ALA A 545 33.62 21.52 -18.93
N ALA A 546 32.84 22.59 -18.79
CA ALA A 546 31.79 22.67 -17.77
C ALA A 546 30.69 21.63 -18.02
N ASP A 547 30.24 21.50 -19.26
CA ASP A 547 29.25 20.49 -19.66
C ASP A 547 29.70 19.07 -19.36
N ALA A 548 30.95 18.72 -19.69
CA ALA A 548 31.51 17.40 -19.41
C ALA A 548 31.56 17.10 -17.90
N ARG A 549 31.96 18.08 -17.08
CA ARG A 549 32.00 17.91 -15.61
C ARG A 549 30.61 17.77 -15.00
N LEU A 550 29.65 18.62 -15.40
CA LEU A 550 28.27 18.55 -14.92
C LEU A 550 27.59 17.23 -15.32
N LYS A 551 27.95 16.66 -16.47
CA LYS A 551 27.47 15.33 -16.90
C LYS A 551 27.99 14.18 -16.05
N LEU A 552 29.05 14.36 -15.25
CA LEU A 552 29.51 13.33 -14.32
C LEU A 552 28.57 13.21 -13.11
N ILE A 553 27.82 14.26 -12.78
CA ILE A 553 26.92 14.28 -11.61
C ILE A 553 25.89 13.15 -11.70
N LYS A 554 25.21 12.96 -12.83
CA LYS A 554 24.24 11.85 -13.02
C LYS A 554 24.84 10.46 -12.78
N TYR A 555 26.13 10.27 -13.08
CA TYR A 555 26.82 9.00 -12.83
C TYR A 555 27.20 8.86 -11.34
N GLY A 556 27.55 9.95 -10.67
CA GLY A 556 27.73 9.97 -9.21
C GLY A 556 26.43 9.67 -8.46
N VAL A 557 25.32 10.27 -8.88
CA VAL A 557 23.98 10.00 -8.32
C VAL A 557 23.58 8.55 -8.55
N LEU A 558 23.79 8.02 -9.77
CA LEU A 558 23.56 6.60 -10.06
C LEU A 558 24.41 5.69 -9.15
N ALA A 559 25.70 5.97 -9.00
CA ALA A 559 26.59 5.18 -8.15
C ALA A 559 26.14 5.21 -6.68
N ALA A 560 25.68 6.37 -6.18
CA ALA A 560 25.15 6.50 -4.83
C ALA A 560 23.87 5.67 -4.64
N ILE A 561 22.92 5.71 -5.59
CA ILE A 561 21.67 4.94 -5.54
C ILE A 561 21.94 3.42 -5.63
N ILE A 562 22.84 2.99 -6.52
CA ILE A 562 23.18 1.56 -6.63
C ILE A 562 23.96 1.10 -5.40
N GLY A 563 24.84 1.94 -4.85
CA GLY A 563 25.55 1.68 -3.60
C GLY A 563 24.61 1.57 -2.40
N SER A 564 23.55 2.39 -2.33
CA SER A 564 22.59 2.35 -1.22
C SER A 564 21.81 1.05 -1.17
N VAL A 565 21.59 0.38 -2.31
CA VAL A 565 20.95 -0.94 -2.36
C VAL A 565 21.68 -1.96 -1.50
N PHE A 566 22.99 -1.82 -1.32
CA PHE A 566 23.81 -2.70 -0.48
C PHE A 566 23.90 -2.25 0.99
N LEU A 567 23.62 -0.97 1.27
CA LEU A 567 23.69 -0.37 2.60
C LEU A 567 22.37 -0.53 3.37
N SER A 568 21.26 0.02 2.85
CA SER A 568 19.93 -0.11 3.46
C SER A 568 18.81 0.20 2.48
N THR A 569 17.64 -0.42 2.71
CA THR A 569 16.41 -0.19 1.94
C THR A 569 15.89 1.23 2.13
N ALA A 570 15.84 1.72 3.38
CA ALA A 570 15.39 3.08 3.71
C ALA A 570 16.23 4.19 3.03
N LEU A 571 17.56 4.00 2.97
CA LEU A 571 18.43 4.95 2.25
C LEU A 571 18.15 4.92 0.75
N THR A 572 17.90 3.74 0.19
CA THR A 572 17.57 3.58 -1.23
C THR A 572 16.25 4.26 -1.57
N ASP A 573 15.21 4.07 -0.77
CA ASP A 573 13.91 4.70 -0.98
C ASP A 573 14.01 6.23 -0.96
N SER A 574 14.84 6.79 -0.07
CA SER A 574 15.11 8.23 0.00
C SER A 574 15.89 8.75 -1.20
N LEU A 575 16.97 8.06 -1.62
CA LEU A 575 17.82 8.52 -2.72
C LEU A 575 17.15 8.40 -4.08
N VAL A 576 16.23 7.45 -4.24
CA VAL A 576 15.44 7.27 -5.47
C VAL A 576 14.49 8.44 -5.73
N GLU A 577 14.12 9.21 -4.68
CA GLU A 577 13.32 10.43 -4.83
C GLU A 577 14.04 11.58 -5.57
N ALA A 578 15.34 11.43 -5.84
CA ALA A 578 16.08 12.30 -6.75
C ALA A 578 15.45 12.35 -8.16
N GLU A 579 14.67 11.34 -8.54
CA GLU A 579 13.85 11.39 -9.75
C GLU A 579 12.51 12.09 -9.48
N PRO A 580 12.20 13.23 -10.12
CA PRO A 580 10.93 13.94 -9.95
C PRO A 580 9.74 13.22 -10.62
N PHE A 581 9.93 11.96 -10.98
CA PHE A 581 9.09 11.11 -11.80
C PHE A 581 7.76 10.80 -11.11
N LYS A 582 7.82 10.35 -9.85
CA LYS A 582 6.64 10.11 -9.00
C LYS A 582 5.83 11.39 -8.80
N THR A 583 6.48 12.53 -8.62
CA THR A 583 5.80 13.80 -8.38
C THR A 583 5.17 14.38 -9.65
N ALA A 584 5.93 14.43 -10.76
CA ALA A 584 5.49 15.11 -11.98
C ALA A 584 4.55 14.27 -12.86
N ILE A 585 4.73 12.95 -12.89
CA ILE A 585 3.98 12.03 -13.76
C ILE A 585 2.97 11.23 -12.93
N THR A 586 3.41 10.49 -11.91
CA THR A 586 2.50 9.59 -11.17
C THR A 586 1.44 10.33 -10.37
N LEU A 587 1.85 11.35 -9.62
CA LEU A 587 0.96 12.10 -8.74
C LEU A 587 0.44 13.40 -9.38
N GLY A 588 0.80 13.70 -10.64
CA GLY A 588 0.31 14.89 -11.34
C GLY A 588 0.54 16.20 -10.58
N PHE A 589 1.68 16.34 -9.88
CA PHE A 589 2.02 17.47 -8.99
C PHE A 589 1.15 17.60 -7.72
N VAL A 590 0.35 16.59 -7.38
CA VAL A 590 -0.40 16.52 -6.12
C VAL A 590 0.43 15.77 -5.07
N ARG A 591 1.39 16.47 -4.47
CA ARG A 591 2.26 15.95 -3.39
C ARG A 591 2.59 17.08 -2.40
N SER A 592 3.20 16.77 -1.26
CA SER A 592 3.69 17.79 -0.34
C SER A 592 4.60 18.81 -1.05
N TRP A 593 4.44 20.07 -0.66
CA TRP A 593 5.00 21.24 -1.33
C TRP A 593 6.51 21.13 -1.66
N PRO A 594 7.39 20.60 -0.79
CA PRO A 594 8.81 20.47 -1.10
C PRO A 594 9.11 19.66 -2.38
N PHE A 595 8.41 18.54 -2.59
CA PHE A 595 8.60 17.70 -3.77
C PHE A 595 8.07 18.36 -5.05
N VAL A 596 6.94 19.05 -4.95
CA VAL A 596 6.34 19.78 -6.06
C VAL A 596 7.27 20.91 -6.49
N LEU A 597 7.76 21.69 -5.52
CA LEU A 597 8.73 22.75 -5.75
C LEU A 597 10.00 22.22 -6.43
N TYR A 598 10.55 21.11 -5.93
CA TYR A 598 11.72 20.45 -6.52
C TYR A 598 11.48 20.06 -8.00
N ALA A 599 10.37 19.39 -8.29
CA ALA A 599 10.03 18.97 -9.65
C ALA A 599 9.84 20.17 -10.61
N VAL A 600 9.16 21.22 -10.14
CA VAL A 600 8.94 22.45 -10.91
C VAL A 600 10.25 23.19 -11.16
N LEU A 601 11.15 23.28 -10.19
CA LEU A 601 12.47 23.89 -10.35
C LEU A 601 13.31 23.17 -11.40
N LEU A 602 13.28 21.83 -11.42
CA LEU A 602 13.99 21.03 -12.43
C LEU A 602 13.41 21.22 -13.84
N LEU A 603 12.08 21.34 -13.95
CA LEU A 603 11.43 21.68 -15.22
C LEU A 603 11.79 23.11 -15.66
N ALA A 604 11.72 24.09 -14.75
CA ALA A 604 12.09 25.47 -15.03
C ALA A 604 13.55 25.62 -15.45
N ALA A 605 14.47 24.84 -14.87
CA ALA A 605 15.86 24.79 -15.30
C ALA A 605 16.00 24.39 -16.79
N SER A 606 15.05 23.60 -17.31
CA SER A 606 15.03 23.20 -18.73
C SER A 606 14.65 24.33 -19.68
N ALA A 607 14.10 25.44 -19.18
CA ALA A 607 13.88 26.66 -19.96
C ALA A 607 15.19 27.38 -20.31
N PHE A 608 16.21 27.28 -19.45
CA PHE A 608 17.52 27.93 -19.64
C PHE A 608 18.54 26.99 -20.27
N VAL A 609 18.57 25.72 -19.83
CA VAL A 609 19.47 24.69 -20.37
C VAL A 609 18.62 23.56 -20.90
N TYR A 610 18.64 23.36 -22.22
CA TYR A 610 17.82 22.36 -22.90
C TYR A 610 17.93 20.96 -22.26
N LYS A 611 16.81 20.44 -21.73
CA LYS A 611 16.67 19.18 -20.98
C LYS A 611 17.68 19.05 -19.81
N ALA A 612 17.73 20.07 -18.94
CA ALA A 612 18.69 20.19 -17.84
C ALA A 612 18.75 18.94 -16.94
N PHE A 613 17.61 18.42 -16.49
CA PHE A 613 17.55 17.25 -15.61
C PHE A 613 18.08 16.00 -16.31
N CYS A 614 17.59 15.70 -17.52
CA CYS A 614 18.05 14.54 -18.28
C CYS A 614 19.55 14.59 -18.64
N ARG A 615 20.12 15.79 -18.73
CA ARG A 615 21.53 16.00 -19.08
C ARG A 615 22.46 15.82 -17.89
N TYR A 616 22.09 16.29 -16.70
CA TYR A 616 23.00 16.39 -15.56
C TYR A 616 22.62 15.59 -14.32
N LEU A 617 21.34 15.29 -14.09
CA LEU A 617 20.89 14.72 -12.81
C LEU A 617 20.22 13.34 -12.93
N CYS A 618 19.61 13.01 -14.07
CA CYS A 618 18.81 11.80 -14.23
C CYS A 618 19.64 10.49 -14.09
N PRO A 619 19.49 9.73 -12.98
CA PRO A 619 20.23 8.50 -12.76
C PRO A 619 19.75 7.37 -13.68
N PHE A 620 18.45 7.27 -13.95
CA PHE A 620 17.93 6.30 -14.92
C PHE A 620 18.51 6.51 -16.32
N GLY A 621 18.64 7.78 -16.75
CA GLY A 621 19.29 8.14 -18.01
C GLY A 621 20.77 7.75 -18.04
N ALA A 622 21.49 7.89 -16.93
CA ALA A 622 22.88 7.43 -16.80
C ALA A 622 22.97 5.89 -16.90
N GLY A 623 22.06 5.16 -16.27
CA GLY A 623 21.98 3.70 -16.34
C GLY A 623 21.77 3.21 -17.78
N LEU A 624 20.79 3.79 -18.48
CA LEU A 624 20.56 3.49 -19.90
C LEU A 624 21.76 3.87 -20.80
N ALA A 625 22.53 4.90 -20.44
CA ALA A 625 23.74 5.28 -21.20
C ALA A 625 24.86 4.26 -21.04
N LEU A 626 24.99 3.67 -19.85
CA LEU A 626 25.94 2.58 -19.61
C LEU A 626 25.54 1.32 -20.39
N LEU A 627 24.26 0.92 -20.32
CA LEU A 627 23.73 -0.23 -21.05
C LEU A 627 23.78 -0.02 -22.57
N GLY A 628 23.53 1.20 -23.04
CA GLY A 628 23.55 1.56 -24.46
C GLY A 628 24.94 1.50 -25.12
N ARG A 629 26.01 1.25 -24.37
CA ARG A 629 27.36 0.99 -24.94
C ARG A 629 27.43 -0.36 -25.69
N MET A 630 26.53 -1.30 -25.38
CA MET A 630 26.44 -2.61 -26.02
C MET A 630 25.71 -2.58 -27.38
N ARG A 631 25.36 -1.38 -27.88
CA ARG A 631 24.59 -1.24 -29.12
C ARG A 631 25.37 -1.69 -30.34
N LEU A 632 24.69 -2.40 -31.23
CA LEU A 632 25.24 -2.98 -32.45
C LEU A 632 25.37 -1.98 -33.63
N PHE A 633 24.44 -1.03 -33.80
CA PHE A 633 24.36 -0.22 -35.03
C PHE A 633 24.50 1.29 -34.83
N ASN A 634 25.36 1.91 -35.63
CA ASN A 634 25.46 3.37 -35.77
C ASN A 634 24.56 3.84 -36.92
N TRP A 635 23.28 4.05 -36.64
CA TRP A 635 22.24 4.21 -37.67
C TRP A 635 21.97 5.65 -38.16
N LEU A 636 22.44 6.68 -37.44
CA LEU A 636 22.27 8.08 -37.85
C LEU A 636 23.21 8.43 -39.00
N PRO A 637 22.69 8.82 -40.18
CA PRO A 637 23.50 9.02 -41.37
C PRO A 637 24.38 10.28 -41.24
N ARG A 638 25.63 10.16 -41.71
CA ARG A 638 26.60 11.27 -41.81
C ARG A 638 27.29 11.19 -43.17
N ARG A 639 27.61 12.35 -43.75
CA ARG A 639 28.41 12.44 -44.99
C ARG A 639 29.89 12.58 -44.64
N ALA A 640 30.78 12.32 -45.59
CA ALA A 640 32.22 12.48 -45.38
C ALA A 640 32.61 13.92 -45.01
N GLU A 641 31.90 14.92 -45.55
CA GLU A 641 32.15 16.35 -45.30
C GLU A 641 31.61 16.83 -43.94
N CYS A 642 30.84 15.98 -43.24
CA CYS A 642 30.28 16.31 -41.93
C CYS A 642 31.40 16.34 -40.89
N GLY A 643 31.58 17.46 -40.21
CA GLY A 643 32.70 17.70 -39.30
C GLY A 643 33.80 18.52 -39.97
N GLN A 644 34.24 18.14 -41.17
CA GLN A 644 35.22 18.93 -41.92
C GLN A 644 34.89 18.90 -43.41
N PRO A 645 34.61 20.04 -44.07
CA PRO A 645 34.50 21.40 -43.53
C PRO A 645 33.12 21.74 -42.89
N CYS A 646 32.09 20.89 -43.02
CA CYS A 646 30.72 21.24 -42.62
C CYS A 646 30.47 21.11 -41.10
N GLN A 647 30.12 22.19 -40.43
CA GLN A 647 29.81 22.23 -38.98
C GLN A 647 28.32 22.45 -38.66
N THR A 648 27.43 22.46 -39.66
CA THR A 648 26.02 22.86 -39.50
C THR A 648 25.27 22.06 -38.44
N CYS A 649 25.28 20.73 -38.53
CA CYS A 649 24.57 19.87 -37.57
C CYS A 649 25.09 20.03 -36.14
N ARG A 650 26.40 20.28 -35.96
CA ARG A 650 27.00 20.50 -34.64
C ARG A 650 26.49 21.79 -33.99
N HIS A 651 26.42 22.89 -34.75
CA HIS A 651 25.94 24.17 -34.22
C HIS A 651 24.42 24.20 -33.99
N ARG A 652 23.67 23.39 -34.74
CA ARG A 652 22.22 23.21 -34.62
C ARG A 652 21.79 22.17 -33.58
N CYS A 653 22.72 21.38 -33.03
CA CYS A 653 22.41 20.41 -31.99
C CYS A 653 22.36 21.09 -30.61
N ASP A 654 21.17 21.42 -30.12
CA ASP A 654 21.02 22.10 -28.81
C ASP A 654 21.50 21.27 -27.63
N TYR A 655 21.50 19.93 -27.77
CA TYR A 655 22.05 19.01 -26.77
C TYR A 655 23.58 18.91 -26.80
N GLY A 656 24.22 19.27 -27.92
CA GLY A 656 25.68 19.20 -28.08
C GLY A 656 26.24 17.79 -28.18
N ALA A 657 25.51 16.84 -28.78
CA ALA A 657 25.93 15.43 -28.92
C ALA A 657 26.80 15.15 -30.16
N ILE A 658 27.19 16.17 -30.93
CA ILE A 658 28.00 16.02 -32.16
C ILE A 658 29.40 16.62 -31.93
N GLU A 659 30.43 15.85 -32.27
CA GLU A 659 31.84 16.23 -32.10
C GLU A 659 32.34 17.16 -33.22
N ARG A 660 33.58 17.67 -33.10
CA ARG A 660 34.15 18.60 -34.11
C ARG A 660 34.41 17.90 -35.44
N ASP A 661 34.78 16.63 -35.37
CA ASP A 661 34.99 15.73 -36.50
C ASP A 661 33.68 15.21 -37.11
N GLY A 662 32.53 15.62 -36.58
CA GLY A 662 31.22 15.26 -37.11
C GLY A 662 30.66 13.93 -36.60
N ARG A 663 31.38 13.19 -35.75
CA ARG A 663 30.86 11.95 -35.11
C ARG A 663 29.76 12.26 -34.10
N VAL A 664 28.80 11.34 -33.99
CA VAL A 664 27.70 11.43 -33.01
C VAL A 664 28.07 10.64 -31.76
N ARG A 665 28.04 11.31 -30.61
CA ARG A 665 28.19 10.68 -29.29
C ARG A 665 26.87 10.09 -28.83
N TYR A 666 26.71 8.79 -29.03
CA TYR A 666 25.43 8.12 -28.81
C TYR A 666 25.09 7.80 -27.35
N ASP A 667 26.10 7.77 -26.48
CA ASP A 667 25.97 7.79 -25.02
C ASP A 667 25.21 9.04 -24.54
N GLU A 668 25.40 10.16 -25.24
CA GLU A 668 24.74 11.44 -24.93
C GLU A 668 23.58 11.76 -25.87
N CYS A 669 23.57 11.25 -27.10
CA CYS A 669 22.53 11.55 -28.08
C CYS A 669 21.18 10.95 -27.68
N PHE A 670 20.18 11.83 -27.48
CA PHE A 670 18.79 11.40 -27.24
C PHE A 670 17.99 11.18 -28.55
N GLN A 671 18.63 11.21 -29.71
CA GLN A 671 18.02 10.89 -31.01
C GLN A 671 16.78 11.75 -31.34
N CYS A 672 16.87 13.08 -31.20
CA CYS A 672 15.81 13.99 -31.68
C CYS A 672 15.60 13.97 -33.19
N MET A 673 16.60 13.51 -33.96
CA MET A 673 16.61 13.46 -35.43
C MET A 673 16.62 14.80 -36.17
N ASP A 674 16.75 15.94 -35.48
CA ASP A 674 16.86 17.25 -36.16
C ASP A 674 18.07 17.32 -37.10
N CYS A 675 19.18 16.67 -36.74
CA CYS A 675 20.35 16.57 -37.61
C CYS A 675 20.09 15.71 -38.86
N VAL A 676 19.18 14.75 -38.79
CA VAL A 676 18.77 13.88 -39.91
C VAL A 676 17.84 14.63 -40.86
N VAL A 677 16.94 15.46 -40.32
CA VAL A 677 16.15 16.42 -41.11
C VAL A 677 17.05 17.37 -41.89
N ILE A 678 18.08 17.92 -41.24
CA ILE A 678 19.09 18.75 -41.92
C ILE A 678 19.81 17.93 -42.99
N TYR A 679 20.24 16.70 -42.69
CA TYR A 679 20.98 15.83 -43.62
C TYR A 679 20.23 15.54 -44.94
N HIS A 680 18.90 15.36 -44.87
CA HIS A 680 18.06 15.10 -46.03
C HIS A 680 17.55 16.36 -46.72
N SER A 681 17.69 17.54 -46.11
CA SER A 681 17.21 18.79 -46.69
C SER A 681 18.20 19.37 -47.70
N ASP A 682 17.73 19.54 -48.93
CA ASP A 682 18.48 20.22 -49.99
C ASP A 682 18.70 21.72 -49.74
N ALA A 683 17.95 22.32 -48.81
CA ALA A 683 18.03 23.73 -48.46
C ALA A 683 18.84 24.00 -47.17
N GLN A 684 19.08 22.99 -46.34
CA GLN A 684 19.78 23.14 -45.05
C GLN A 684 21.11 22.38 -44.99
N CYS A 685 21.26 21.29 -45.74
CA CYS A 685 22.50 20.53 -45.78
C CYS A 685 23.55 21.25 -46.65
N ALA A 686 24.57 21.85 -46.03
CA ALA A 686 25.60 22.60 -46.75
C ALA A 686 26.27 21.81 -47.90
N PRO A 687 26.66 20.53 -47.73
CA PRO A 687 27.16 19.71 -48.84
C PRO A 687 26.19 19.60 -50.03
N ARG A 688 24.89 19.39 -49.78
CA ARG A 688 23.87 19.31 -50.85
C ARG A 688 23.64 20.63 -51.55
N ILE A 689 23.66 21.73 -50.81
CA ILE A 689 23.56 23.08 -51.38
C ILE A 689 24.76 23.31 -52.31
N LEU A 690 25.97 22.91 -51.91
CA LEU A 690 27.18 23.02 -52.72
C LEU A 690 27.13 22.10 -53.95
N GLU A 691 26.70 20.84 -53.81
CA GLU A 691 26.47 19.92 -54.93
C GLU A 691 25.51 20.50 -55.97
N LYS A 692 24.35 21.01 -55.53
CA LYS A 692 23.37 21.64 -56.43
C LYS A 692 23.88 22.92 -57.08
N LYS A 693 24.67 23.72 -56.35
CA LYS A 693 25.31 24.92 -56.93
C LYS A 693 26.34 24.53 -57.99
N ARG A 694 27.20 23.54 -57.71
CA ARG A 694 28.21 23.04 -58.67
C ARG A 694 27.56 22.44 -59.92
N ALA A 695 26.48 21.67 -59.77
CA ALA A 695 25.75 21.09 -60.91
C ALA A 695 25.07 22.14 -61.82
N ARG A 696 24.86 23.37 -61.32
CA ARG A 696 24.31 24.49 -62.11
C ARG A 696 25.39 25.33 -62.80
N VAL A 697 26.67 25.10 -62.51
CA VAL A 697 27.79 25.83 -63.13
C VAL A 697 28.34 24.98 -64.27
N VAL A 698 28.18 25.44 -65.51
CA VAL A 698 28.82 24.82 -66.69
C VAL A 698 30.34 25.03 -66.58
N PRO A 699 31.16 23.96 -66.57
CA PRO A 699 32.60 24.12 -66.50
C PRO A 699 33.11 24.75 -67.80
N ILE A 700 33.76 25.91 -67.69
CA ILE A 700 34.47 26.53 -68.81
C ILE A 700 35.73 25.68 -69.05
N ARG A 701 35.77 24.92 -70.15
CA ARG A 701 36.98 24.25 -70.62
C ARG A 701 37.74 25.22 -71.52
N ALA A 702 39.04 25.40 -71.25
CA ALA A 702 39.92 26.08 -72.19
C ALA A 702 40.02 25.23 -73.47
N VAL A 703 39.70 25.84 -74.61
CA VAL A 703 39.93 25.22 -75.92
C VAL A 703 41.43 25.33 -76.18
N GLU A 704 42.15 24.21 -76.27
CA GLU A 704 43.53 24.20 -76.78
C GLU A 704 43.51 24.76 -78.20
N LYS A 705 44.24 25.86 -78.41
CA LYS A 705 44.49 26.40 -79.75
C LYS A 705 45.41 25.40 -80.46
N LEU A 706 44.90 24.81 -81.54
CA LEU A 706 45.66 24.01 -82.52
C LEU A 706 46.86 24.78 -83.06
#